data_AF-A0A9X4M989-F1
#
_entry.id   AF-A0A9X4M989-F1
#
_cell.length_a   1.000
_cell.length_b   1.000
_cell.length_c   1.000
_cell.angle_alpha   90.00
_cell.angle_beta   90.00
_cell.angle_gamma   90.00
#
_symmetry.space_group_name_H-M   'P 1'
#
loop_
_entity.id
_entity.type
_entity.pdbx_description
1 polymer ?
#
loop_
_entity_poly.entity_id
_entity_poly.type
_entity_poly.pdbx_seq_one_letter_code
_entity_poly.pdbx_strand_id
1 'polypeptide(L)'
;MEFRQIDLKTGQELPLPVKTVEHSYLELKIGKDIEPSKLAVGKMYDGITERDIERLQEQDLYLILTNGRTAYFGDRAIAEKVSQEIFTNHSDAVAYGSLPVSEAKTSIFKERSRILIIDDETLNKDLATGIYQADWGKQPITLSNGITISDKAMGAIASKLGDCYSLISPDLATQLQAEPNRPFQYRAAVPEWQGVIKGTCRASLLCQALEVDGIIAKSSIKGDNKTTTTGIHEISLFWSRKEDARFTEQKLGTQALVFFPEGVQADVLPKLKIKAERLAEAQSDPRKVAQLYIERHEKRLQQRQEEVTDRANITQIIEPELALELGLSPQENTTANEIDREPLNSPNEEYQDWLYDILKTDLIEGGHCQILEMEDIAKRLREFLQSEWQEVATGGVYVPSGIAQPHNQLQEGEVSFTGLPDGSEVAIYRSPVANAANFDVFTNNLTVLRELDPEAYRQRGVCYLNPNDAKRLVIDFDGDRVGIIPSQLSPEQQASSQKIIDQYPTLIQEIIDKNLPENKPIQVEKEKKIPRDAANGFATLASAAVNAADNPTGRVANLGMRLEALRWETQYIPESERPEYLQDIGKHFQKLLAEDKDPKKPFRILNDAWRNQIAEITQIASTIPNQPEPEKATAVAQGLAKTERLLWQLESLAAVNLQRAVDTPKSARKVNEDEFQFCQKVAKYKQVEWIKDKDNSYAYIGAEGIKTNTQDPVGWMVEQANQIYKEYSLIGDRNYNRFDHIFPKDSHTAADSEWAKGIATHYNKLISEAVASRSRLEHEEGIALTATSSKGNKIEIVSAIATDPDGESPIWEIARKGETVDIQMAKNKDWKTEKQYPYKAVALIDRDKIDVGLISPATLAAYGKTIETGKIFGNLKLEFQLGISKNDVDDKFAAAEKYLETQRDAIPESERERRAAALWHNNNRAIAGKMFTEVVANRLQELQVEKIKVIGLQYETNELKDRQWQPHESLNCRIAIEANPQSPIYDKRVIQVQTGDQWKNMGVVHNDAAYMPIGSQFIANIHISASKKDADLAIDRSTLKLPEIWHGLSPERVKEVVNLDAIVPQLKEAIAKAVANQPTITEFVAKLTEENVGLKAQVQTRGRINGITYLYDWSLD
;
A
#
# COMPACT_ATOMS: atom_id res chain seq x y z
N MET A 1 14.17 6.43 -23.38
CA MET A 1 14.11 5.22 -24.24
C MET A 1 12.73 4.61 -24.21
N GLU A 2 12.30 3.91 -25.26
CA GLU A 2 10.98 3.26 -25.35
C GLU A 2 11.11 1.75 -25.63
N PHE A 3 10.37 0.91 -24.91
CA PHE A 3 10.30 -0.53 -25.08
C PHE A 3 8.91 -0.95 -25.54
N ARG A 4 8.80 -1.64 -26.68
CA ARG A 4 7.54 -2.28 -27.07
C ARG A 4 7.21 -3.44 -26.13
N GLN A 5 5.94 -3.68 -25.86
CA GLN A 5 5.52 -4.74 -24.94
C GLN A 5 5.20 -6.02 -25.70
N ILE A 6 5.73 -7.16 -25.25
CA ILE A 6 5.53 -8.46 -25.89
C ILE A 6 5.07 -9.50 -24.87
N ASP A 7 4.30 -10.47 -25.35
CA ASP A 7 3.98 -11.69 -24.60
C ASP A 7 5.09 -12.74 -24.81
N LEU A 8 5.66 -13.24 -23.71
CA LEU A 8 6.85 -14.10 -23.79
C LEU A 8 6.58 -15.50 -24.31
N LYS A 9 5.37 -16.05 -24.13
CA LYS A 9 5.03 -17.42 -24.57
C LYS A 9 4.74 -17.48 -26.07
N THR A 10 4.03 -16.46 -26.56
CA THR A 10 3.57 -16.36 -27.95
C THR A 10 4.57 -15.62 -28.83
N GLY A 11 5.36 -14.71 -28.26
CA GLY A 11 6.23 -13.79 -28.99
C GLY A 11 5.46 -12.70 -29.74
N GLN A 12 4.17 -12.51 -29.47
CA GLN A 12 3.35 -11.48 -30.11
C GLN A 12 3.48 -10.15 -29.37
N GLU A 13 3.44 -9.06 -30.13
CA GLU A 13 3.38 -7.71 -29.57
C GLU A 13 2.02 -7.46 -28.91
N LEU A 14 2.05 -6.95 -27.69
CA LEU A 14 0.87 -6.58 -26.94
C LEU A 14 0.37 -5.22 -27.45
N PRO A 15 -0.95 -5.02 -27.60
CA PRO A 15 -1.54 -3.74 -28.00
C PRO A 15 -1.55 -2.76 -26.81
N LEU A 16 -0.40 -2.54 -26.20
CA LEU A 16 -0.19 -1.69 -25.03
C LEU A 16 0.72 -0.51 -25.39
N PRO A 17 0.62 0.62 -24.66
CA PRO A 17 1.60 1.70 -24.77
C PRO A 17 3.02 1.18 -24.55
N VAL A 18 3.99 1.79 -25.24
CA VAL A 18 5.41 1.49 -25.01
C VAL A 18 5.77 1.82 -23.56
N LYS A 19 6.65 1.02 -22.97
CA LYS A 19 7.24 1.31 -21.67
C LYS A 19 8.39 2.28 -21.86
N THR A 20 8.30 3.46 -21.24
CA THR A 20 9.40 4.42 -21.19
C THR A 20 10.39 4.04 -20.10
N VAL A 21 11.66 4.40 -20.31
CA VAL A 21 12.71 4.39 -19.28
C VAL A 21 13.58 5.64 -19.49
N GLU A 22 13.63 6.49 -18.47
CA GLU A 22 14.35 7.77 -18.48
C GLU A 22 15.34 7.88 -17.31
N HIS A 23 16.36 8.73 -17.48
CA HIS A 23 17.36 9.00 -16.45
C HIS A 23 18.08 7.75 -15.92
N SER A 24 18.27 6.76 -16.79
CA SER A 24 18.80 5.44 -16.44
C SER A 24 20.21 5.22 -16.98
N TYR A 25 20.97 4.30 -16.38
CA TYR A 25 22.32 3.99 -16.87
C TYR A 25 22.28 3.29 -18.23
N LEU A 26 21.26 2.45 -18.47
CA LEU A 26 21.09 1.81 -19.77
C LEU A 26 20.93 2.88 -20.86
N GLU A 27 20.12 3.92 -20.62
CA GLU A 27 19.96 5.06 -21.55
C GLU A 27 21.29 5.69 -21.95
N LEU A 28 22.19 5.92 -20.99
CA LEU A 28 23.53 6.42 -21.28
C LEU A 28 24.35 5.42 -22.11
N LYS A 29 24.27 4.13 -21.77
CA LYS A 29 25.13 3.08 -22.35
C LYS A 29 24.77 2.75 -23.79
N ILE A 30 23.48 2.72 -24.14
CA ILE A 30 23.01 2.34 -25.48
C ILE A 30 22.54 3.53 -26.34
N GLY A 31 22.33 4.71 -25.73
CA GLY A 31 21.88 5.92 -26.41
C GLY A 31 20.37 6.16 -26.29
N LYS A 32 19.95 7.40 -26.52
CA LYS A 32 18.53 7.82 -26.42
C LYS A 32 17.74 7.56 -27.72
N ASP A 33 18.40 7.72 -28.86
CA ASP A 33 17.78 7.64 -30.19
C ASP A 33 17.86 6.20 -30.75
N ILE A 34 17.21 5.26 -30.06
CA ILE A 34 17.12 3.86 -30.50
C ILE A 34 15.78 3.65 -31.20
N GLU A 35 15.82 2.99 -32.36
CA GLU A 35 14.60 2.56 -33.05
C GLU A 35 13.73 1.69 -32.13
N PRO A 36 12.45 2.03 -31.89
CA PRO A 36 11.60 1.30 -30.94
C PRO A 36 11.46 -0.21 -31.22
N SER A 37 11.66 -0.64 -32.48
CA SER A 37 11.64 -2.06 -32.86
C SER A 37 12.74 -2.89 -32.19
N LYS A 38 13.86 -2.26 -31.81
CA LYS A 38 15.05 -2.91 -31.25
C LYS A 38 14.95 -3.21 -29.77
N LEU A 39 13.99 -2.63 -29.06
CA LEU A 39 13.83 -2.77 -27.62
C LEU A 39 12.46 -3.33 -27.31
N ALA A 40 12.42 -4.41 -26.55
CA ALA A 40 11.17 -4.99 -26.10
C ALA A 40 11.21 -5.32 -24.60
N VAL A 41 10.04 -5.36 -23.99
CA VAL A 41 9.86 -5.81 -22.61
C VAL A 41 8.72 -6.81 -22.56
N GLY A 42 8.91 -7.89 -21.80
CA GLY A 42 7.86 -8.88 -21.58
C GLY A 42 7.77 -9.27 -20.11
N LYS A 43 6.62 -9.83 -19.72
CA LYS A 43 6.34 -10.29 -18.36
C LYS A 43 6.44 -11.80 -18.26
N MET A 44 7.18 -12.26 -17.26
CA MET A 44 7.24 -13.66 -16.85
C MET A 44 6.10 -13.94 -15.89
N TYR A 45 5.24 -14.88 -16.27
CA TYR A 45 4.19 -15.45 -15.44
C TYR A 45 4.35 -16.98 -15.43
N ASP A 46 3.52 -17.67 -14.65
CA ASP A 46 3.62 -19.11 -14.49
C ASP A 46 3.48 -19.82 -15.86
N GLY A 47 4.26 -20.88 -16.13
CA GLY A 47 4.27 -21.56 -17.43
C GLY A 47 5.13 -20.90 -18.53
N ILE A 48 5.83 -19.80 -18.26
CA ILE A 48 6.92 -19.32 -19.13
C ILE A 48 8.15 -20.22 -18.95
N THR A 49 8.68 -20.73 -20.07
CA THR A 49 9.87 -21.59 -20.09
C THR A 49 11.10 -20.88 -20.66
N GLU A 50 12.29 -21.43 -20.44
CA GLU A 50 13.53 -20.91 -21.05
C GLU A 50 13.44 -20.90 -22.59
N ARG A 51 12.79 -21.91 -23.19
CA ARG A 51 12.62 -22.05 -24.63
C ARG A 51 11.76 -20.94 -25.22
N ASP A 52 10.75 -20.49 -24.47
CA ASP A 52 9.88 -19.40 -24.91
C ASP A 52 10.66 -18.09 -25.04
N ILE A 53 11.57 -17.82 -24.09
CA ILE A 53 12.47 -16.66 -24.13
C ILE A 53 13.50 -16.80 -25.27
N GLU A 54 14.13 -17.97 -25.42
CA GLU A 54 15.18 -18.19 -26.42
C GLU A 54 14.66 -18.06 -27.86
N ARG A 55 13.41 -18.42 -28.12
CA ARG A 55 12.78 -18.27 -29.44
C ARG A 55 12.64 -16.83 -29.91
N LEU A 56 12.60 -15.87 -28.99
CA LEU A 56 12.51 -14.44 -29.37
C LEU A 56 13.73 -13.99 -30.19
N GLN A 57 14.84 -14.74 -30.14
CA GLN A 57 16.00 -14.51 -31.00
C GLN A 57 15.67 -14.66 -32.49
N GLU A 58 14.65 -15.45 -32.86
CA GLU A 58 14.15 -15.55 -34.24
C GLU A 58 13.57 -14.22 -34.74
N GLN A 59 13.18 -13.33 -33.81
CA GLN A 59 12.71 -11.97 -34.06
C GLN A 59 13.78 -10.90 -33.83
N ASP A 60 15.05 -11.29 -33.72
CA ASP A 60 16.18 -10.41 -33.34
C ASP A 60 16.01 -9.77 -31.95
N LEU A 61 15.35 -10.47 -31.01
CA LEU A 61 15.20 -10.03 -29.63
C LEU A 61 15.97 -10.97 -28.69
N TYR A 62 17.03 -10.44 -28.08
CA TYR A 62 17.89 -11.14 -27.16
C TYR A 62 17.69 -10.61 -25.75
N LEU A 63 17.49 -11.52 -24.78
CA LEU A 63 17.35 -11.16 -23.38
C LEU A 63 18.63 -10.46 -22.89
N ILE A 64 18.50 -9.27 -22.31
CA ILE A 64 19.63 -8.48 -21.82
C ILE A 64 19.72 -8.44 -20.29
N LEU A 65 18.59 -8.37 -19.59
CA LEU A 65 18.52 -8.35 -18.13
C LEU A 65 17.09 -8.60 -17.64
N THR A 66 16.91 -8.82 -16.34
CA THR A 66 15.58 -8.94 -15.73
C THR A 66 15.39 -8.06 -14.50
N ASN A 67 14.14 -7.73 -14.21
CA ASN A 67 13.70 -7.08 -12.98
C ASN A 67 12.48 -7.84 -12.43
N GLY A 68 12.74 -8.77 -11.51
CA GLY A 68 11.71 -9.69 -11.01
C GLY A 68 11.05 -10.44 -12.16
N ARG A 69 9.74 -10.30 -12.29
CA ARG A 69 8.93 -10.87 -13.39
C ARG A 69 8.98 -10.09 -14.70
N THR A 70 9.91 -9.14 -14.88
CA THR A 70 10.04 -8.36 -16.12
C THR A 70 11.34 -8.73 -16.83
N ALA A 71 11.26 -9.10 -18.10
CA ALA A 71 12.39 -9.40 -18.96
C ALA A 71 12.56 -8.30 -20.00
N TYR A 72 13.78 -7.79 -20.16
CA TYR A 72 14.10 -6.74 -21.14
C TYR A 72 14.93 -7.34 -22.26
N PHE A 73 14.63 -6.93 -23.48
CA PHE A 73 15.25 -7.43 -24.70
C PHE A 73 15.84 -6.28 -25.51
N GLY A 74 16.94 -6.58 -26.18
CA GLY A 74 17.56 -5.73 -27.18
C GLY A 74 17.83 -6.52 -28.46
N ASP A 75 18.14 -5.80 -29.55
CA ASP A 75 18.76 -6.43 -30.71
C ASP A 75 20.10 -7.11 -30.33
N ARG A 76 20.63 -7.93 -31.24
CA ARG A 76 21.87 -8.67 -30.97
C ARG A 76 23.02 -7.76 -30.52
N ALA A 77 23.19 -6.60 -31.14
CA ALA A 77 24.28 -5.68 -30.83
C ALA A 77 24.13 -5.08 -29.42
N ILE A 78 22.90 -4.69 -29.04
CA ILE A 78 22.59 -4.20 -27.70
C ILE A 78 22.83 -5.31 -26.66
N ALA A 79 22.43 -6.54 -26.94
CA ALA A 79 22.62 -7.65 -26.01
C ALA A 79 24.09 -8.03 -25.80
N GLU A 80 24.88 -8.05 -26.87
CA GLU A 80 26.33 -8.23 -26.78
C GLU A 80 26.97 -7.10 -25.96
N LYS A 81 26.54 -5.84 -26.17
CA LYS A 81 27.04 -4.70 -25.39
C LYS A 81 26.71 -4.80 -23.90
N VAL A 82 25.47 -5.10 -23.54
CA VAL A 82 25.03 -5.21 -22.13
C VAL A 82 25.73 -6.37 -21.43
N SER A 83 25.84 -7.53 -22.08
CA SER A 83 26.48 -8.72 -21.50
C SER A 83 27.99 -8.60 -21.37
N GLN A 84 28.65 -7.75 -22.14
CA GLN A 84 30.11 -7.55 -22.05
C GLN A 84 30.49 -6.38 -21.14
N GLU A 85 29.70 -5.30 -21.16
CA GLU A 85 30.07 -4.04 -20.53
C GLU A 85 29.32 -3.75 -19.22
N ILE A 86 28.16 -4.39 -18.96
CA ILE A 86 27.39 -4.17 -17.72
C ILE A 86 27.46 -5.41 -16.82
N PHE A 87 26.89 -6.54 -17.24
CA PHE A 87 26.85 -7.77 -16.43
C PHE A 87 27.36 -8.96 -17.21
N THR A 88 28.51 -9.49 -16.82
CA THR A 88 29.20 -10.58 -17.55
C THR A 88 28.74 -11.99 -17.19
N ASN A 89 27.86 -12.13 -16.19
CA ASN A 89 27.30 -13.41 -15.78
C ASN A 89 25.79 -13.33 -15.58
N HIS A 90 25.13 -14.49 -15.65
CA HIS A 90 23.67 -14.55 -15.55
C HIS A 90 23.16 -14.16 -14.17
N SER A 91 23.92 -14.43 -13.10
CA SER A 91 23.52 -14.11 -11.73
C SER A 91 23.28 -12.61 -11.57
N ASP A 92 24.22 -11.79 -12.04
CA ASP A 92 24.14 -10.34 -11.90
C ASP A 92 23.08 -9.75 -12.83
N ALA A 93 22.96 -10.26 -14.06
CA ALA A 93 21.94 -9.82 -15.01
C ALA A 93 20.50 -10.02 -14.51
N VAL A 94 20.26 -11.01 -13.63
CA VAL A 94 18.93 -11.23 -13.03
C VAL A 94 18.78 -10.65 -11.62
N ALA A 95 19.84 -10.64 -10.82
CA ALA A 95 19.82 -10.10 -9.45
C ALA A 95 19.82 -8.57 -9.43
N TYR A 96 20.56 -7.98 -10.38
CA TYR A 96 20.83 -6.55 -10.48
C TYR A 96 20.35 -5.93 -11.80
N GLY A 97 19.66 -6.71 -12.65
CA GLY A 97 19.12 -6.24 -13.92
C GLY A 97 18.14 -5.06 -13.79
N SER A 98 17.52 -4.87 -12.62
CA SER A 98 16.71 -3.69 -12.35
C SER A 98 17.50 -2.38 -12.29
N LEU A 99 18.80 -2.42 -12.02
CA LEU A 99 19.61 -1.23 -11.74
C LEU A 99 19.91 -0.41 -13.01
N PRO A 100 20.31 -1.00 -14.17
CA PRO A 100 20.53 -0.24 -15.39
C PRO A 100 19.26 0.42 -15.95
N VAL A 101 18.09 -0.17 -15.70
CA VAL A 101 16.77 0.31 -16.18
C VAL A 101 15.95 1.01 -15.10
N SER A 102 16.55 1.32 -13.95
CA SER A 102 15.86 2.04 -12.89
C SER A 102 15.64 3.48 -13.33
N GLU A 103 14.37 3.87 -13.46
CA GLU A 103 13.99 5.26 -13.64
C GLU A 103 14.36 6.07 -12.41
N ALA A 104 14.74 7.32 -12.64
CA ALA A 104 15.18 8.26 -11.63
C ALA A 104 14.52 9.62 -11.85
N LYS A 105 14.44 10.43 -10.79
CA LYS A 105 13.90 11.80 -10.89
C LYS A 105 14.77 12.71 -11.75
N THR A 106 16.08 12.45 -11.74
CA THR A 106 17.08 13.15 -12.55
C THR A 106 18.37 12.35 -12.56
N SER A 107 19.23 12.62 -13.54
CA SER A 107 20.54 12.03 -13.71
C SER A 107 21.55 13.02 -14.27
N ILE A 108 22.82 12.74 -13.99
CA ILE A 108 23.97 13.49 -14.48
C ILE A 108 25.00 12.52 -15.03
N PHE A 109 25.67 12.95 -16.08
CA PHE A 109 26.88 12.32 -16.59
C PHE A 109 28.02 13.35 -16.61
N LYS A 110 29.14 13.02 -15.95
CA LYS A 110 30.38 13.79 -15.98
C LYS A 110 31.46 12.98 -16.70
N GLU A 111 32.07 13.54 -17.74
CA GLU A 111 33.21 12.90 -18.44
C GLU A 111 34.47 12.84 -17.56
N ARG A 112 34.56 13.72 -16.55
CA ARG A 112 35.65 13.74 -15.57
C ARG A 112 35.09 13.97 -14.19
N SER A 113 35.31 12.99 -13.33
CA SER A 113 34.91 12.96 -11.94
C SER A 113 36.02 12.30 -11.13
N ARG A 114 36.14 12.70 -9.85
CA ARG A 114 37.07 12.07 -8.91
C ARG A 114 36.25 11.41 -7.82
N ILE A 115 36.45 10.12 -7.58
CA ILE A 115 35.76 9.38 -6.50
C ILE A 115 36.78 8.70 -5.59
N LEU A 116 36.43 8.50 -4.33
CA LEU A 116 37.19 7.70 -3.38
C LEU A 116 36.43 6.41 -3.09
N ILE A 117 37.08 5.26 -3.26
CA ILE A 117 36.53 3.95 -2.88
C ILE A 117 37.17 3.47 -1.59
N ILE A 118 36.33 3.14 -0.60
CA ILE A 118 36.73 2.55 0.68
C ILE A 118 36.08 1.18 0.83
N ASP A 119 36.85 0.18 1.25
CA ASP A 119 36.33 -1.15 1.59
C ASP A 119 35.71 -1.15 2.99
N ASP A 120 34.41 -0.83 3.04
CA ASP A 120 33.60 -0.79 4.25
C ASP A 120 33.53 -2.16 4.97
N GLU A 121 33.69 -3.27 4.25
CA GLU A 121 33.69 -4.62 4.84
C GLU A 121 34.97 -4.90 5.66
N THR A 122 36.03 -4.11 5.48
CA THR A 122 37.30 -4.22 6.23
C THR A 122 37.38 -3.33 7.46
N LEU A 123 36.36 -2.49 7.68
CA LEU A 123 36.32 -1.54 8.77
C LEU A 123 36.40 -2.25 10.12
N ASN A 124 37.37 -1.85 10.93
CA ASN A 124 37.51 -2.31 12.31
C ASN A 124 37.92 -1.15 13.22
N LYS A 125 37.61 -1.25 14.51
CA LYS A 125 38.03 -0.29 15.53
C LYS A 125 39.12 -0.93 16.37
N ASP A 126 40.29 -0.30 16.42
CA ASP A 126 41.34 -0.69 17.35
C ASP A 126 40.89 -0.38 18.78
N LEU A 127 40.77 -1.41 19.62
CA LEU A 127 40.30 -1.30 21.00
C LEU A 127 41.27 -0.50 21.89
N ALA A 128 42.56 -0.46 21.56
CA ALA A 128 43.58 0.22 22.36
C ALA A 128 43.61 1.73 22.08
N THR A 129 43.43 2.12 20.82
CA THR A 129 43.53 3.53 20.39
C THR A 129 42.17 4.18 20.13
N GLY A 130 41.11 3.39 19.96
CA GLY A 130 39.79 3.84 19.55
C GLY A 130 39.71 4.27 18.09
N ILE A 131 40.79 4.12 17.32
CA ILE A 131 40.90 4.57 15.93
C ILE A 131 40.31 3.50 15.01
N TYR A 132 39.55 3.93 14.01
CA TYR A 132 39.03 3.06 12.96
C TYR A 132 40.07 2.85 11.85
N GLN A 133 40.11 1.65 11.28
CA GLN A 133 40.95 1.31 10.14
C GLN A 133 40.11 0.58 9.09
N ALA A 134 40.37 0.88 7.83
CA ALA A 134 39.76 0.22 6.67
C ALA A 134 40.76 0.24 5.49
N ASP A 135 40.49 -0.51 4.44
CA ASP A 135 41.22 -0.39 3.19
C ASP A 135 40.65 0.77 2.35
N TRP A 136 41.37 1.90 2.34
CA TRP A 136 41.14 3.05 1.46
C TRP A 136 42.25 3.21 0.40
N GLY A 137 43.02 2.15 0.15
CA GLY A 137 44.10 2.13 -0.83
C GLY A 137 45.51 2.29 -0.23
N LYS A 138 46.52 1.99 -1.04
CA LYS A 138 47.94 1.90 -0.60
C LYS A 138 48.67 3.24 -0.54
N GLN A 139 48.14 4.29 -1.17
CA GLN A 139 48.80 5.59 -1.25
C GLN A 139 48.14 6.56 -0.25
N PRO A 140 48.94 7.33 0.53
CA PRO A 140 48.40 8.40 1.34
C PRO A 140 47.62 9.40 0.48
N ILE A 141 46.46 9.83 0.96
CA ILE A 141 45.66 10.83 0.26
C ILE A 141 46.27 12.21 0.55
N THR A 142 46.77 12.86 -0.50
CA THR A 142 47.29 14.23 -0.42
C THR A 142 46.39 15.16 -1.24
N LEU A 143 45.91 16.22 -0.60
CA LEU A 143 45.05 17.24 -1.19
C LEU A 143 45.85 18.20 -2.08
N SER A 144 45.17 18.96 -2.94
CA SER A 144 45.82 19.94 -3.83
C SER A 144 46.57 21.04 -3.07
N ASN A 145 46.17 21.33 -1.83
CA ASN A 145 46.83 22.28 -0.92
C ASN A 145 48.10 21.72 -0.25
N GLY A 146 48.47 20.46 -0.52
CA GLY A 146 49.67 19.80 0.02
C GLY A 146 49.47 19.11 1.38
N ILE A 147 48.26 19.11 1.94
CA ILE A 147 47.95 18.38 3.18
C ILE A 147 47.81 16.89 2.87
N THR A 148 48.57 16.05 3.58
CA THR A 148 48.37 14.60 3.59
C THR A 148 47.44 14.21 4.73
N ILE A 149 46.33 13.54 4.42
CA ILE A 149 45.33 13.12 5.40
C ILE A 149 45.90 12.00 6.27
N SER A 150 45.69 12.10 7.59
CA SER A 150 46.14 11.11 8.56
C SER A 150 45.29 9.83 8.50
N ASP A 151 45.86 8.68 8.89
CA ASP A 151 45.10 7.44 9.03
C ASP A 151 43.97 7.56 10.05
N LYS A 152 44.13 8.42 11.07
CA LYS A 152 43.08 8.71 12.06
C LYS A 152 41.88 9.40 11.41
N ALA A 153 42.12 10.43 10.59
CA ALA A 153 41.07 11.12 9.84
C ALA A 153 40.41 10.19 8.81
N MET A 154 41.19 9.40 8.09
CA MET A 154 40.66 8.40 7.16
C MET A 154 39.81 7.36 7.86
N GLY A 155 40.22 6.90 9.04
CA GLY A 155 39.43 6.05 9.91
C GLY A 155 38.09 6.68 10.30
N ALA A 156 38.11 7.95 10.71
CA ALA A 156 36.89 8.68 11.06
C ALA A 156 35.93 8.79 9.86
N ILE A 157 36.45 9.08 8.66
CA ILE A 157 35.66 9.12 7.41
C ILE A 157 35.08 7.75 7.09
N ALA A 158 35.90 6.69 7.15
CA ALA A 158 35.46 5.33 6.89
C ALA A 158 34.37 4.86 7.88
N SER A 159 34.43 5.32 9.13
CA SER A 159 33.42 5.00 10.16
C SER A 159 32.01 5.53 9.85
N LYS A 160 31.90 6.50 8.94
CA LYS A 160 30.63 7.07 8.46
C LYS A 160 30.02 6.29 7.28
N LEU A 161 30.69 5.25 6.78
CA LEU A 161 30.20 4.37 5.71
C LEU A 161 29.61 3.07 6.27
N GLY A 162 28.99 2.27 5.40
CA GLY A 162 28.52 0.93 5.69
C GLY A 162 27.96 0.24 4.45
N ASP A 163 27.34 -0.94 4.62
CA ASP A 163 26.85 -1.77 3.52
C ASP A 163 25.91 -0.99 2.59
N CYS A 164 26.38 -0.67 1.37
CA CYS A 164 25.67 0.12 0.37
C CYS A 164 25.30 1.56 0.80
N TYR A 165 26.03 2.15 1.75
CA TYR A 165 25.89 3.56 2.12
C TYR A 165 27.11 4.37 1.69
N SER A 166 26.89 5.48 1.01
CA SER A 166 27.94 6.32 0.43
C SER A 166 27.72 7.80 0.73
N LEU A 167 28.73 8.63 0.47
CA LEU A 167 28.65 10.08 0.59
C LEU A 167 28.77 10.73 -0.79
N ILE A 168 28.05 11.83 -1.00
CA ILE A 168 28.09 12.61 -2.24
C ILE A 168 28.45 14.07 -1.94
N SER A 169 29.21 14.72 -2.82
CA SER A 169 29.53 16.14 -2.67
C SER A 169 28.25 17.02 -2.72
N PRO A 170 28.20 18.14 -1.98
CA PRO A 170 27.07 19.07 -2.05
C PRO A 170 26.84 19.62 -3.47
N ASP A 171 27.92 19.81 -4.23
CA ASP A 171 27.85 20.29 -5.61
C ASP A 171 27.16 19.27 -6.52
N LEU A 172 27.57 18.01 -6.50
CA LEU A 172 26.93 16.96 -7.30
C LEU A 172 25.48 16.71 -6.85
N ALA A 173 25.23 16.73 -5.54
CA ALA A 173 23.88 16.63 -4.99
C ALA A 173 22.97 17.78 -5.47
N THR A 174 23.48 19.01 -5.52
CA THR A 174 22.75 20.19 -5.99
C THR A 174 22.43 20.09 -7.48
N GLN A 175 23.38 19.64 -8.31
CA GLN A 175 23.11 19.42 -9.72
C GLN A 175 22.03 18.34 -9.93
N LEU A 176 21.99 17.32 -9.05
CA LEU A 176 20.92 16.31 -9.00
C LEU A 176 19.62 16.81 -8.33
N GLN A 177 19.52 18.12 -8.07
CA GLN A 177 18.35 18.76 -7.44
C GLN A 177 17.99 18.13 -6.09
N ALA A 178 18.96 17.55 -5.38
CA ALA A 178 18.76 16.96 -4.06
C ALA A 178 18.71 18.04 -2.97
N GLU A 179 18.02 17.78 -1.87
CA GLU A 179 18.05 18.65 -0.69
C GLU A 179 19.26 18.32 0.19
N PRO A 180 20.01 19.32 0.70
CA PRO A 180 21.27 19.07 1.43
C PRO A 180 21.15 18.19 2.67
N ASN A 181 19.98 18.20 3.32
CA ASN A 181 19.70 17.49 4.57
C ASN A 181 18.71 16.33 4.38
N ARG A 182 18.56 15.83 3.15
CA ARG A 182 17.68 14.71 2.83
C ARG A 182 18.49 13.66 2.05
N PRO A 183 18.88 12.56 2.72
CA PRO A 183 19.52 11.44 2.04
C PRO A 183 18.62 10.88 0.95
N PHE A 184 19.18 10.18 -0.02
CA PHE A 184 18.41 9.59 -1.11
C PHE A 184 19.02 8.27 -1.59
N GLN A 185 18.16 7.40 -2.10
CA GLN A 185 18.56 6.22 -2.85
C GLN A 185 19.08 6.66 -4.23
N TYR A 186 20.25 6.15 -4.62
CA TYR A 186 20.91 6.52 -5.87
C TYR A 186 21.21 5.30 -6.75
N ARG A 187 21.39 5.55 -8.05
CA ARG A 187 22.05 4.62 -8.98
C ARG A 187 23.18 5.37 -9.65
N ALA A 188 24.37 4.79 -9.66
CA ALA A 188 25.53 5.35 -10.32
C ALA A 188 26.24 4.27 -11.13
N ALA A 189 27.11 4.67 -12.04
CA ALA A 189 27.92 3.77 -12.83
C ALA A 189 29.12 4.50 -13.41
N VAL A 190 30.16 3.72 -13.67
CA VAL A 190 31.37 4.17 -14.35
C VAL A 190 31.40 3.46 -15.69
N PRO A 191 31.21 4.14 -16.83
CA PRO A 191 31.12 3.51 -18.15
C PRO A 191 32.28 2.57 -18.49
N GLU A 192 33.46 2.85 -17.94
CA GLU A 192 34.69 2.10 -18.11
C GLU A 192 34.76 0.84 -17.22
N TRP A 193 33.89 0.71 -16.22
CA TRP A 193 33.85 -0.43 -15.31
C TRP A 193 32.70 -1.38 -15.64
N GLN A 194 32.89 -2.64 -15.25
CA GLN A 194 31.80 -3.60 -15.20
C GLN A 194 30.92 -3.34 -13.97
N GLY A 195 29.64 -3.67 -14.09
CA GLY A 195 28.68 -3.51 -13.01
C GLY A 195 28.10 -2.11 -12.90
N VAL A 196 27.42 -1.89 -11.78
CA VAL A 196 26.68 -0.69 -11.44
C VAL A 196 26.77 -0.43 -9.94
N ILE A 197 26.67 0.82 -9.55
CA ILE A 197 26.76 1.27 -8.17
C ILE A 197 25.34 1.57 -7.67
N LYS A 198 24.99 1.03 -6.51
CA LYS A 198 23.70 1.33 -5.87
C LYS A 198 23.89 1.53 -4.38
N GLY A 199 23.00 2.32 -3.81
CA GLY A 199 22.93 2.48 -2.37
C GLY A 199 22.03 3.62 -1.96
N THR A 200 22.22 4.03 -0.72
CA THR A 200 21.75 5.33 -0.22
C THR A 200 22.93 6.25 0.02
N CYS A 201 22.71 7.56 -0.07
CA CYS A 201 23.75 8.53 0.21
C CYS A 201 23.19 9.80 0.81
N ARG A 202 24.04 10.52 1.56
CA ARG A 202 23.78 11.90 2.00
C ARG A 202 24.81 12.84 1.38
N ALA A 203 24.41 14.10 1.20
CA ALA A 203 25.37 15.16 0.88
C ALA A 203 26.35 15.34 2.03
N SER A 204 27.65 15.45 1.72
CA SER A 204 28.69 15.59 2.73
C SER A 204 29.81 16.52 2.34
N LEU A 205 30.15 17.46 3.24
CA LEU A 205 31.32 18.33 3.09
C LEU A 205 32.64 17.56 3.08
N LEU A 206 32.66 16.31 3.59
CA LEU A 206 33.85 15.45 3.53
C LEU A 206 34.28 15.18 2.09
N CYS A 207 33.31 15.04 1.16
CA CYS A 207 33.61 14.86 -0.25
C CYS A 207 34.31 16.11 -0.83
N GLN A 208 33.83 17.31 -0.48
CA GLN A 208 34.43 18.57 -0.91
C GLN A 208 35.84 18.76 -0.33
N ALA A 209 36.02 18.44 0.96
CA ALA A 209 37.31 18.53 1.64
C ALA A 209 38.35 17.56 1.06
N LEU A 210 37.92 16.38 0.61
CA LEU A 210 38.76 15.40 -0.08
C LEU A 210 38.90 15.66 -1.59
N GLU A 211 38.28 16.72 -2.11
CA GLU A 211 38.25 17.07 -3.53
C GLU A 211 37.70 15.94 -4.41
N VAL A 212 36.68 15.23 -3.93
CA VAL A 212 35.99 14.15 -4.64
C VAL A 212 34.51 14.45 -4.82
N ASP A 213 33.93 13.97 -5.91
CA ASP A 213 32.50 14.04 -6.18
C ASP A 213 31.69 13.09 -5.28
N GLY A 214 32.31 11.99 -4.82
CA GLY A 214 31.69 11.02 -3.92
C GLY A 214 32.71 10.10 -3.23
N ILE A 215 32.32 9.62 -2.04
CA ILE A 215 33.02 8.57 -1.29
C ILE A 215 32.12 7.33 -1.33
N ILE A 216 32.55 6.31 -2.04
CA ILE A 216 31.74 5.13 -2.37
C ILE A 216 32.22 3.96 -1.52
N ALA A 217 31.30 3.38 -0.75
CA ALA A 217 31.50 2.11 -0.10
C ALA A 217 31.64 1.01 -1.16
N LYS A 218 32.70 0.20 -1.11
CA LYS A 218 32.97 -0.87 -2.08
C LYS A 218 31.83 -1.88 -2.13
N SER A 219 31.12 -2.10 -1.02
CA SER A 219 29.90 -2.90 -0.99
C SER A 219 28.80 -2.37 -1.93
N SER A 220 28.77 -1.08 -2.26
CA SER A 220 27.80 -0.45 -3.19
C SER A 220 27.97 -0.88 -4.64
N ILE A 221 29.15 -1.38 -5.03
CA ILE A 221 29.46 -1.80 -6.40
C ILE A 221 28.93 -3.22 -6.61
N LYS A 222 28.03 -3.39 -7.59
CA LYS A 222 27.34 -4.64 -7.90
C LYS A 222 27.66 -5.10 -9.31
N GLY A 223 28.00 -6.38 -9.46
CA GLY A 223 28.23 -7.00 -10.76
C GLY A 223 29.63 -6.79 -11.37
N ASP A 224 30.61 -6.37 -10.56
CA ASP A 224 32.01 -6.16 -10.97
C ASP A 224 32.95 -7.32 -10.57
N ASN A 225 32.39 -8.43 -10.04
CA ASN A 225 33.14 -9.53 -9.42
C ASN A 225 34.14 -9.10 -8.33
N LYS A 226 33.86 -7.99 -7.63
CA LYS A 226 34.73 -7.40 -6.59
C LYS A 226 36.14 -7.07 -7.10
N THR A 227 36.27 -6.73 -8.38
CA THR A 227 37.56 -6.42 -9.02
C THR A 227 37.99 -4.96 -8.83
N THR A 228 37.04 -4.06 -8.52
CA THR A 228 37.33 -2.64 -8.32
C THR A 228 38.24 -2.43 -7.10
N THR A 229 39.35 -1.71 -7.29
CA THR A 229 40.32 -1.43 -6.24
C THR A 229 39.92 -0.23 -5.38
N THR A 230 40.36 -0.23 -4.12
CA THR A 230 40.23 0.90 -3.19
C THR A 230 41.15 2.05 -3.57
N GLY A 231 40.86 3.26 -3.06
CA GLY A 231 41.61 4.48 -3.33
C GLY A 231 40.89 5.48 -4.23
N ILE A 232 41.62 6.51 -4.65
CA ILE A 232 41.12 7.59 -5.50
C ILE A 232 41.15 7.18 -6.96
N HIS A 233 40.06 7.45 -7.67
CA HIS A 233 39.91 7.19 -9.10
C HIS A 233 39.48 8.45 -9.84
N GLU A 234 40.08 8.70 -10.99
CA GLU A 234 39.63 9.70 -11.97
C GLU A 234 38.92 8.99 -13.13
N ILE A 235 37.63 9.27 -13.29
CA ILE A 235 36.71 8.44 -14.09
C ILE A 235 35.62 9.27 -14.76
N SER A 236 34.93 8.70 -15.74
CA SER A 236 33.61 9.18 -16.15
C SER A 236 32.55 8.66 -15.17
N LEU A 237 31.62 9.50 -14.74
CA LEU A 237 30.64 9.14 -13.71
C LEU A 237 29.21 9.45 -14.18
N PHE A 238 28.39 8.41 -14.22
CA PHE A 238 26.94 8.53 -14.24
C PHE A 238 26.42 8.47 -12.80
N TRP A 239 25.52 9.39 -12.43
CA TRP A 239 24.84 9.36 -11.14
C TRP A 239 23.38 9.80 -11.31
N SER A 240 22.47 9.13 -10.62
CA SER A 240 21.05 9.42 -10.67
C SER A 240 20.42 9.40 -9.28
N ARG A 241 19.42 10.26 -9.09
CA ARG A 241 18.65 10.38 -7.85
C ARG A 241 17.31 9.67 -8.02
N LYS A 242 17.12 8.56 -7.31
CA LYS A 242 15.94 7.72 -7.45
C LYS A 242 14.81 8.10 -6.49
N GLU A 243 15.06 8.00 -5.19
CA GLU A 243 14.03 8.23 -4.17
C GLU A 243 14.64 8.94 -2.96
N ASP A 244 14.00 10.01 -2.47
CA ASP A 244 14.47 10.74 -1.31
C ASP A 244 13.98 10.09 0.00
N ALA A 245 14.79 10.18 1.04
CA ALA A 245 14.40 9.80 2.40
C ALA A 245 13.24 10.68 2.88
N ARG A 246 12.26 10.05 3.51
CA ARG A 246 11.03 10.68 4.01
C ARG A 246 10.65 10.07 5.33
N PHE A 247 10.16 10.90 6.25
CA PHE A 247 9.48 10.41 7.43
C PHE A 247 8.12 9.87 6.99
N THR A 248 7.93 8.57 7.17
CA THR A 248 6.70 7.89 6.77
C THR A 248 6.14 7.10 7.94
N GLU A 249 4.92 6.60 7.78
CA GLU A 249 4.39 5.57 8.66
C GLU A 249 4.54 4.20 7.99
N GLN A 250 4.98 3.20 8.73
CA GLN A 250 4.98 1.81 8.31
C GLN A 250 3.86 1.06 9.01
N LYS A 251 3.16 0.23 8.23
CA LYS A 251 2.09 -0.62 8.72
C LYS A 251 2.66 -1.75 9.59
N LEU A 252 2.26 -1.77 10.86
CA LEU A 252 2.44 -2.89 11.77
C LEU A 252 1.21 -3.80 11.63
N GLY A 253 1.20 -4.56 10.53
CA GLY A 253 0.05 -5.39 10.11
C GLY A 253 0.11 -6.83 10.59
N THR A 254 -0.76 -7.69 10.03
CA THR A 254 -0.97 -9.08 10.48
C THR A 254 0.31 -9.91 10.60
N GLN A 255 1.26 -9.75 9.66
CA GLN A 255 2.51 -10.53 9.68
C GLN A 255 3.37 -10.21 10.91
N ALA A 256 3.33 -8.98 11.42
CA ALA A 256 4.08 -8.60 12.61
C ALA A 256 3.27 -8.91 13.88
N LEU A 257 2.00 -8.49 13.91
CA LEU A 257 1.16 -8.56 15.11
C LEU A 257 0.77 -9.98 15.52
N VAL A 258 0.77 -10.94 14.59
CA VAL A 258 0.45 -12.35 14.92
C VAL A 258 1.41 -12.94 15.95
N PHE A 259 2.62 -12.40 16.12
CA PHE A 259 3.58 -12.88 17.11
C PHE A 259 3.32 -12.35 18.52
N PHE A 260 2.49 -11.31 18.68
CA PHE A 260 2.44 -10.49 19.90
C PHE A 260 1.06 -10.38 20.56
N PRO A 261 0.51 -11.47 21.15
CA PRO A 261 -0.82 -11.45 21.75
C PRO A 261 -1.01 -10.41 22.85
N GLU A 262 -0.09 -10.29 23.80
CA GLU A 262 -0.25 -9.37 24.93
C GLU A 262 -0.20 -7.91 24.46
N GLY A 263 0.76 -7.57 23.60
CA GLY A 263 0.86 -6.25 22.97
C GLY A 263 -0.36 -5.92 22.11
N VAL A 264 -0.92 -6.91 21.39
CA VAL A 264 -2.15 -6.69 20.62
C VAL A 264 -3.33 -6.38 21.54
N GLN A 265 -3.52 -7.14 22.62
CA GLN A 265 -4.64 -6.91 23.54
C GLN A 265 -4.56 -5.56 24.24
N ALA A 266 -3.38 -5.20 24.76
CA ALA A 266 -3.21 -4.03 25.60
C ALA A 266 -3.01 -2.73 24.80
N ASP A 267 -2.24 -2.76 23.70
CA ASP A 267 -1.83 -1.54 23.02
C ASP A 267 -2.50 -1.32 21.66
N VAL A 268 -2.84 -2.39 20.93
CA VAL A 268 -3.37 -2.33 19.55
C VAL A 268 -4.89 -2.30 19.51
N LEU A 269 -5.56 -3.28 20.13
CA LEU A 269 -7.02 -3.40 20.12
C LEU A 269 -7.74 -2.14 20.62
N PRO A 270 -7.28 -1.43 21.67
CA PRO A 270 -7.93 -0.18 22.08
C PRO A 270 -7.89 0.90 21.00
N LYS A 271 -6.76 1.02 20.28
CA LYS A 271 -6.61 2.00 19.18
C LYS A 271 -7.48 1.62 17.98
N LEU A 272 -7.54 0.33 17.63
CA LEU A 272 -8.42 -0.17 16.58
C LEU A 272 -9.90 0.02 16.93
N LYS A 273 -10.28 -0.18 18.20
CA LYS A 273 -11.64 0.06 18.69
C LYS A 273 -12.07 1.51 18.47
N ILE A 274 -11.22 2.47 18.84
CA ILE A 274 -11.49 3.90 18.62
C ILE A 274 -11.69 4.19 17.12
N LYS A 275 -10.80 3.64 16.27
CA LYS A 275 -10.94 3.78 14.81
C LYS A 275 -12.25 3.16 14.31
N ALA A 276 -12.60 1.96 14.77
CA ALA A 276 -13.82 1.25 14.41
C ALA A 276 -15.09 2.01 14.83
N GLU A 277 -15.12 2.53 16.06
CA GLU A 277 -16.25 3.30 16.58
C GLU A 277 -16.43 4.61 15.80
N ARG A 278 -15.32 5.27 15.45
CA ARG A 278 -15.32 6.45 14.57
C ARG A 278 -15.90 6.14 13.19
N LEU A 279 -15.51 5.02 12.58
CA LEU A 279 -16.07 4.57 11.30
C LEU A 279 -17.56 4.23 11.43
N ALA A 280 -17.96 3.54 12.49
CA ALA A 280 -19.35 3.16 12.74
C ALA A 280 -20.27 4.36 13.00
N GLU A 281 -19.74 5.45 13.55
CA GLU A 281 -20.48 6.71 13.70
C GLU A 281 -20.58 7.47 12.38
N ALA A 282 -19.55 7.40 11.53
CA ALA A 282 -19.51 8.10 10.25
C ALA A 282 -20.34 7.41 9.16
N GLN A 283 -20.42 6.08 9.16
CA GLN A 283 -20.91 5.28 8.02
C GLN A 283 -22.36 5.53 7.59
N SER A 284 -23.19 6.15 8.42
CA SER A 284 -24.58 6.49 8.09
C SER A 284 -24.76 7.92 7.54
N ASP A 285 -23.71 8.74 7.55
CA ASP A 285 -23.75 10.14 7.11
C ASP A 285 -22.70 10.39 6.03
N PRO A 286 -23.10 10.65 4.76
CA PRO A 286 -22.15 10.88 3.67
C PRO A 286 -21.22 12.07 3.93
N ARG A 287 -21.63 13.04 4.75
CA ARG A 287 -20.78 14.18 5.16
C ARG A 287 -19.62 13.72 6.02
N LYS A 288 -19.88 12.83 6.98
CA LYS A 288 -18.84 12.29 7.87
C LYS A 288 -17.88 11.38 7.11
N VAL A 289 -18.37 10.57 6.16
CA VAL A 289 -17.49 9.73 5.33
C VAL A 289 -16.64 10.57 4.38
N ALA A 290 -17.20 11.62 3.77
CA ALA A 290 -16.44 12.58 2.96
C ALA A 290 -15.37 13.30 3.80
N GLN A 291 -15.68 13.68 5.04
CA GLN A 291 -14.70 14.26 5.96
C GLN A 291 -13.55 13.29 6.24
N LEU A 292 -13.84 12.03 6.56
CA LEU A 292 -12.81 11.00 6.76
C LEU A 292 -11.92 10.82 5.52
N TYR A 293 -12.51 10.90 4.31
CA TYR A 293 -11.77 10.87 3.05
C TYR A 293 -10.80 12.04 2.93
N ILE A 294 -11.29 13.27 3.18
CA ILE A 294 -10.49 14.50 3.15
C ILE A 294 -9.35 14.41 4.16
N GLU A 295 -9.64 14.05 5.41
CA GLU A 295 -8.62 13.92 6.46
C GLU A 295 -7.54 12.89 6.11
N ARG A 296 -7.93 11.75 5.50
CA ARG A 296 -6.98 10.73 5.06
C ARG A 296 -6.05 11.29 3.97
N HIS A 297 -6.58 12.09 3.05
CA HIS A 297 -5.80 12.73 2.00
C HIS A 297 -4.92 13.85 2.55
N GLU A 298 -5.44 14.68 3.46
CA GLU A 298 -4.70 15.75 4.12
C GLU A 298 -3.60 15.22 5.01
N LYS A 299 -3.82 14.15 5.79
CA LYS A 299 -2.75 13.48 6.55
C LYS A 299 -1.59 13.07 5.62
N ARG A 300 -1.89 12.55 4.41
CA ARG A 300 -0.86 12.21 3.40
C ARG A 300 -0.18 13.43 2.80
N LEU A 301 -0.87 14.56 2.64
CA LEU A 301 -0.28 15.82 2.16
C LEU A 301 0.58 16.48 3.25
N GLN A 302 0.07 16.51 4.47
CA GLN A 302 0.72 17.04 5.66
C GLN A 302 1.99 16.24 5.98
N GLN A 303 1.94 14.90 5.97
CA GLN A 303 3.16 14.07 6.06
C GLN A 303 4.21 14.41 4.99
N ARG A 304 3.79 14.87 3.79
CA ARG A 304 4.72 15.34 2.74
C ARG A 304 5.26 16.76 3.00
N GLN A 305 4.47 17.64 3.62
CA GLN A 305 4.81 19.06 3.85
C GLN A 305 5.55 19.31 5.18
N GLU A 306 5.26 18.54 6.24
CA GLU A 306 5.74 18.75 7.62
C GLU A 306 7.22 18.48 7.87
N GLU A 307 8.00 18.14 6.85
CA GLU A 307 9.41 17.84 7.05
C GLU A 307 10.28 19.09 7.27
N VAL A 308 9.73 20.31 7.37
CA VAL A 308 10.49 21.56 7.14
C VAL A 308 11.07 22.27 8.38
N THR A 309 10.77 21.94 9.64
CA THR A 309 11.16 22.81 10.78
C THR A 309 12.12 22.21 11.82
N ASP A 310 12.90 23.11 12.46
CA ASP A 310 13.87 22.95 13.57
C ASP A 310 15.17 22.18 13.35
N ARG A 311 16.01 22.66 12.42
CA ARG A 311 17.44 22.29 12.33
C ARG A 311 18.39 23.47 12.08
N ALA A 312 17.86 24.70 12.13
CA ALA A 312 18.54 25.94 11.75
C ALA A 312 19.67 26.37 12.72
N ASN A 313 19.76 25.77 13.92
CA ASN A 313 20.67 26.23 14.97
C ASN A 313 22.02 25.51 15.01
N ILE A 314 22.28 24.52 14.15
CA ILE A 314 23.59 23.87 14.10
C ILE A 314 24.47 24.71 13.17
N THR A 315 25.52 25.30 13.72
CA THR A 315 26.44 26.17 12.97
C THR A 315 27.57 25.40 12.29
N GLN A 316 28.04 24.28 12.87
CA GLN A 316 29.12 23.44 12.32
C GLN A 316 28.59 22.13 11.70
N ILE A 317 29.15 21.70 10.57
CA ILE A 317 28.65 20.54 9.80
C ILE A 317 29.59 19.32 9.98
N ILE A 318 30.91 19.50 9.97
CA ILE A 318 31.91 18.46 10.29
C ILE A 318 32.45 18.68 11.71
N GLU A 319 32.84 17.59 12.39
CA GLU A 319 33.45 17.68 13.72
C GLU A 319 34.71 18.56 13.71
N PRO A 320 34.93 19.42 14.73
CA PRO A 320 36.03 20.38 14.73
C PRO A 320 37.42 19.77 14.54
N GLU A 321 37.70 18.63 15.18
CA GLU A 321 38.99 17.94 15.04
C GLU A 321 39.22 17.44 13.62
N LEU A 322 38.20 16.83 13.01
CA LEU A 322 38.30 16.30 11.64
C LEU A 322 38.38 17.44 10.62
N ALA A 323 37.61 18.51 10.81
CA ALA A 323 37.68 19.70 9.96
C ALA A 323 39.08 20.33 9.96
N LEU A 324 39.73 20.39 11.14
CA LEU A 324 41.10 20.89 11.27
C LEU A 324 42.11 19.98 10.55
N GLU A 325 42.00 18.66 10.69
CA GLU A 325 42.86 17.69 9.99
C GLU A 325 42.68 17.75 8.46
N LEU A 326 41.48 18.12 7.98
CA LEU A 326 41.17 18.34 6.57
C LEU A 326 41.55 19.74 6.06
N GLY A 327 42.06 20.62 6.94
CA GLY A 327 42.45 21.99 6.58
C GLY A 327 41.27 22.92 6.30
N LEU A 328 40.07 22.61 6.77
CA LEU A 328 38.88 23.46 6.63
C LEU A 328 38.92 24.61 7.66
N SER A 329 38.71 25.84 7.21
CA SER A 329 38.50 26.99 8.10
C SER A 329 37.14 26.90 8.81
N PRO A 330 36.94 27.60 9.94
CA PRO A 330 35.63 27.68 10.59
C PRO A 330 34.53 28.23 9.67
N GLN A 331 34.87 29.06 8.68
CA GLN A 331 33.94 29.61 7.69
C GLN A 331 33.55 28.56 6.64
N GLU A 332 34.50 27.71 6.23
CA GLU A 332 34.23 26.59 5.31
C GLU A 332 33.48 25.44 5.99
N ASN A 333 33.63 25.29 7.32
CA ASN A 333 32.91 24.32 8.14
C ASN A 333 31.58 24.85 8.73
N THR A 334 31.25 26.13 8.48
CA THR A 334 29.94 26.72 8.81
C THR A 334 29.14 26.91 7.53
N THR A 335 27.81 26.91 7.63
CA THR A 335 26.83 26.86 6.52
C THR A 335 27.31 27.49 5.20
N ALA A 336 27.97 26.70 4.35
CA ALA A 336 28.23 27.06 2.98
C ALA A 336 26.93 26.87 2.20
N ASN A 337 26.33 27.99 1.82
CA ASN A 337 25.18 28.13 0.93
C ASN A 337 23.80 27.84 1.55
N GLU A 338 23.25 28.84 2.25
CA GLU A 338 21.83 29.14 2.04
C GLU A 338 21.67 29.55 0.57
N ILE A 339 21.48 28.56 -0.30
CA ILE A 339 21.07 28.80 -1.68
C ILE A 339 19.62 29.27 -1.58
N ASP A 340 19.36 30.52 -1.96
CA ASP A 340 18.02 31.00 -2.30
C ASP A 340 17.42 30.03 -3.33
N ARG A 341 16.64 29.06 -2.86
CA ARG A 341 15.87 28.20 -3.73
C ARG A 341 14.54 28.90 -3.95
N GLU A 342 14.27 29.27 -5.20
CA GLU A 342 12.88 29.34 -5.62
C GLU A 342 12.23 27.96 -5.39
N PRO A 343 10.98 27.92 -4.90
CA PRO A 343 10.30 26.65 -4.65
C PRO A 343 10.30 25.81 -5.92
N LEU A 344 11.00 24.67 -5.88
CA LEU A 344 10.96 23.65 -6.91
C LEU A 344 9.54 23.07 -6.92
N ASN A 345 8.72 23.51 -7.88
CA ASN A 345 7.56 22.74 -8.30
C ASN A 345 8.10 21.43 -8.90
N SER A 346 7.96 20.33 -8.17
CA SER A 346 8.35 19.01 -8.67
C SER A 346 7.37 18.62 -9.80
N PRO A 347 7.85 18.28 -11.01
CA PRO A 347 6.99 17.91 -12.14
C PRO A 347 6.12 16.66 -11.93
N ASN A 348 6.41 15.86 -10.88
CA ASN A 348 5.68 14.62 -10.58
C ASN A 348 4.68 14.76 -9.40
N GLU A 349 4.28 15.98 -9.03
CA GLU A 349 3.31 16.22 -7.94
C GLU A 349 1.85 16.33 -8.40
N GLU A 350 1.58 16.16 -9.69
CA GLU A 350 0.30 16.48 -10.32
C GLU A 350 -0.77 15.36 -10.31
N TYR A 351 -0.68 14.37 -9.41
CA TYR A 351 -1.87 13.56 -9.14
C TYR A 351 -2.79 14.33 -8.19
N GLN A 352 -3.52 15.30 -8.75
CA GLN A 352 -4.67 15.92 -8.10
C GLN A 352 -5.81 14.89 -8.06
N ASP A 353 -6.12 14.41 -6.86
CA ASP A 353 -7.31 13.61 -6.66
C ASP A 353 -8.53 14.52 -6.76
N TRP A 354 -9.14 14.56 -7.95
CA TRP A 354 -10.31 15.41 -8.20
C TRP A 354 -11.43 15.22 -7.17
N LEU A 355 -11.57 14.01 -6.60
CA LEU A 355 -12.60 13.74 -5.60
C LEU A 355 -12.27 14.46 -4.30
N TYR A 356 -11.00 14.47 -3.90
CA TYR A 356 -10.55 15.25 -2.75
C TYR A 356 -10.88 16.73 -2.92
N ASP A 357 -10.50 17.34 -4.05
CA ASP A 357 -10.70 18.77 -4.29
C ASP A 357 -12.20 19.14 -4.29
N ILE A 358 -13.00 18.34 -4.98
CA ILE A 358 -14.46 18.55 -5.07
C ILE A 358 -15.15 18.35 -3.71
N LEU A 359 -14.78 17.30 -2.95
CA LEU A 359 -15.35 17.06 -1.63
C LEU A 359 -14.93 18.14 -0.63
N LYS A 360 -13.65 18.54 -0.61
CA LYS A 360 -13.15 19.60 0.25
C LYS A 360 -13.86 20.91 -0.03
N THR A 361 -14.06 21.23 -1.31
CA THR A 361 -14.76 22.46 -1.69
C THR A 361 -16.24 22.42 -1.28
N ASP A 362 -16.96 21.34 -1.57
CA ASP A 362 -18.40 21.23 -1.25
C ASP A 362 -18.69 21.16 0.26
N LEU A 363 -17.83 20.45 1.01
CA LEU A 363 -18.01 20.18 2.44
C LEU A 363 -17.39 21.25 3.34
N ILE A 364 -16.18 21.73 3.05
CA ILE A 364 -15.40 22.59 3.96
C ILE A 364 -15.39 24.04 3.48
N GLU A 365 -14.99 24.30 2.23
CA GLU A 365 -14.77 25.67 1.75
C GLU A 365 -16.08 26.41 1.45
N GLY A 366 -16.96 25.77 0.67
CA GLY A 366 -18.32 26.24 0.42
C GLY A 366 -19.28 25.89 1.54
N GLY A 367 -19.15 24.67 2.07
CA GLY A 367 -19.97 24.21 3.19
C GLY A 367 -21.47 24.09 2.87
N HIS A 368 -21.81 23.72 1.63
CA HIS A 368 -23.20 23.59 1.16
C HIS A 368 -23.65 22.14 0.95
N CYS A 369 -22.71 21.18 0.83
CA CYS A 369 -23.00 19.74 0.72
C CYS A 369 -23.95 19.37 -0.43
N GLN A 370 -23.75 19.95 -1.62
CA GLN A 370 -24.67 19.89 -2.75
C GLN A 370 -24.56 18.58 -3.57
N ILE A 371 -23.47 17.82 -3.44
CA ILE A 371 -23.17 16.67 -4.33
C ILE A 371 -22.94 15.33 -3.61
N LEU A 372 -22.89 15.32 -2.27
CA LEU A 372 -22.52 14.14 -1.49
C LEU A 372 -23.44 12.94 -1.69
N GLU A 373 -24.71 13.19 -2.01
CA GLU A 373 -25.70 12.16 -2.29
C GLU A 373 -25.72 11.69 -3.76
N MET A 374 -24.89 12.27 -4.64
CA MET A 374 -24.80 11.83 -6.03
C MET A 374 -24.27 10.40 -6.11
N GLU A 375 -24.89 9.50 -6.89
CA GLU A 375 -24.53 8.07 -6.91
C GLU A 375 -23.04 7.81 -7.18
N ASP A 376 -22.40 8.57 -8.06
CA ASP A 376 -20.97 8.40 -8.35
C ASP A 376 -20.09 8.74 -7.14
N ILE A 377 -20.45 9.76 -6.36
CA ILE A 377 -19.75 10.19 -5.15
C ILE A 377 -20.02 9.21 -4.02
N ALA A 378 -21.30 8.92 -3.75
CA ALA A 378 -21.71 7.99 -2.73
C ALA A 378 -21.04 6.62 -2.93
N LYS A 379 -20.98 6.11 -4.17
CA LYS A 379 -20.28 4.86 -4.50
C LYS A 379 -18.80 4.88 -4.09
N ARG A 380 -18.08 5.95 -4.39
CA ARG A 380 -16.65 6.08 -4.04
C ARG A 380 -16.43 6.20 -2.54
N LEU A 381 -17.31 6.95 -1.85
CA LEU A 381 -17.30 7.02 -0.39
C LEU A 381 -17.59 5.66 0.25
N ARG A 382 -18.48 4.85 -0.34
CA ARG A 382 -18.70 3.45 0.08
C ARG A 382 -17.44 2.60 -0.10
N GLU A 383 -16.80 2.66 -1.25
CA GLU A 383 -15.55 1.91 -1.54
C GLU A 383 -14.43 2.32 -0.57
N PHE A 384 -14.28 3.62 -0.30
CA PHE A 384 -13.36 4.13 0.71
C PHE A 384 -13.69 3.56 2.10
N LEU A 385 -14.95 3.63 2.54
CA LEU A 385 -15.38 3.12 3.83
C LEU A 385 -15.13 1.61 3.97
N GLN A 386 -15.37 0.83 2.91
CA GLN A 386 -15.05 -0.61 2.88
C GLN A 386 -13.55 -0.86 3.10
N SER A 387 -12.71 -0.09 2.41
CA SER A 387 -11.25 -0.20 2.58
C SER A 387 -10.81 0.18 4.00
N GLU A 388 -11.44 1.17 4.63
CA GLU A 388 -11.11 1.56 6.00
C GLU A 388 -11.55 0.51 7.03
N TRP A 389 -12.69 -0.16 6.82
CA TRP A 389 -13.10 -1.30 7.67
C TRP A 389 -12.17 -2.50 7.54
N GLN A 390 -11.75 -2.85 6.32
CA GLN A 390 -10.73 -3.87 6.10
C GLN A 390 -9.41 -3.48 6.79
N GLU A 391 -9.03 -2.21 6.73
CA GLU A 391 -7.85 -1.70 7.41
C GLU A 391 -7.95 -1.75 8.94
N VAL A 392 -9.13 -1.59 9.54
CA VAL A 392 -9.31 -1.85 10.98
C VAL A 392 -9.12 -3.33 11.29
N ALA A 393 -9.73 -4.21 10.49
CA ALA A 393 -9.79 -5.64 10.77
C ALA A 393 -8.44 -6.36 10.60
N THR A 394 -7.69 -6.05 9.55
CA THR A 394 -6.43 -6.72 9.23
C THR A 394 -5.28 -5.75 8.96
N GLY A 395 -5.52 -4.45 9.05
CA GLY A 395 -4.48 -3.45 8.84
C GLY A 395 -3.57 -3.22 10.05
N GLY A 396 -4.07 -3.43 11.26
CA GLY A 396 -3.30 -3.16 12.47
C GLY A 396 -3.07 -1.67 12.64
N VAL A 397 -1.90 -1.30 13.16
CA VAL A 397 -1.55 0.09 13.49
C VAL A 397 -0.41 0.60 12.62
N TYR A 398 -0.17 1.91 12.66
CA TYR A 398 0.87 2.58 11.91
C TYR A 398 1.90 3.12 12.88
N VAL A 399 3.18 2.84 12.62
CA VAL A 399 4.30 3.28 13.45
C VAL A 399 5.26 4.14 12.62
N PRO A 400 6.00 5.08 13.24
CA PRO A 400 7.02 5.86 12.54
C PRO A 400 8.00 5.00 11.75
N SER A 401 8.51 5.53 10.65
CA SER A 401 9.44 4.83 9.77
C SER A 401 10.41 5.80 9.08
N GLY A 402 11.63 5.32 8.87
CA GLY A 402 12.69 6.00 8.14
C GLY A 402 13.53 5.03 7.33
N ILE A 403 14.27 5.55 6.36
CA ILE A 403 15.28 4.76 5.64
C ILE A 403 16.40 4.41 6.62
N ALA A 404 16.78 3.14 6.69
CA ALA A 404 17.88 2.68 7.52
C ALA A 404 19.21 3.25 7.01
N GLN A 405 20.05 3.72 7.93
CA GLN A 405 21.39 4.23 7.64
C GLN A 405 22.41 3.65 8.63
N PRO A 406 23.66 3.35 8.23
CA PRO A 406 24.66 2.84 9.15
C PRO A 406 25.31 3.97 9.94
N HIS A 407 25.69 3.70 11.19
CA HIS A 407 26.63 4.54 11.91
C HIS A 407 27.47 3.73 12.91
N ASN A 408 28.79 3.61 12.66
CA ASN A 408 29.68 2.75 13.46
C ASN A 408 30.02 3.30 14.85
N GLN A 409 29.62 4.54 15.15
CA GLN A 409 29.81 5.15 16.48
C GLN A 409 28.63 4.90 17.44
N LEU A 410 27.48 4.44 16.93
CA LEU A 410 26.41 3.93 17.79
C LEU A 410 26.87 2.61 18.40
N GLN A 411 26.61 2.39 19.69
CA GLN A 411 26.85 1.10 20.32
C GLN A 411 25.80 0.08 19.91
N GLU A 412 26.08 -1.21 20.10
CA GLU A 412 25.04 -2.23 19.94
C GLU A 412 23.91 -1.97 20.94
N GLY A 413 22.66 -2.01 20.49
CA GLY A 413 21.49 -1.60 21.28
C GLY A 413 21.16 -0.10 21.24
N GLU A 414 21.89 0.69 20.45
CA GLU A 414 21.57 2.10 20.19
C GLU A 414 21.09 2.35 18.75
N VAL A 415 20.13 3.27 18.61
CA VAL A 415 19.70 3.83 17.32
C VAL A 415 19.65 5.35 17.41
N SER A 416 19.60 6.03 16.28
CA SER A 416 19.37 7.48 16.24
C SER A 416 18.27 7.82 15.25
N PHE A 417 17.12 8.22 15.78
CA PHE A 417 15.96 8.63 15.02
C PHE A 417 15.43 9.96 15.53
N THR A 418 15.68 11.01 14.76
CA THR A 418 15.30 12.40 15.11
C THR A 418 13.79 12.63 15.19
N GLY A 419 12.96 11.68 14.78
CA GLY A 419 11.50 11.75 14.93
C GLY A 419 11.00 11.37 16.33
N LEU A 420 11.88 10.96 17.24
CA LEU A 420 11.56 10.62 18.63
C LEU A 420 12.55 11.32 19.59
N PRO A 421 12.15 11.57 20.85
CA PRO A 421 13.01 12.18 21.87
C PRO A 421 14.29 11.38 22.18
N ASP A 422 15.32 12.07 22.65
CA ASP A 422 16.55 11.44 23.13
C ASP A 422 16.27 10.55 24.37
N GLY A 423 16.95 9.42 24.44
CA GLY A 423 16.80 8.42 25.50
C GLY A 423 15.50 7.60 25.44
N SER A 424 14.64 7.76 24.42
CA SER A 424 13.41 6.97 24.33
C SER A 424 13.73 5.51 23.97
N GLU A 425 13.05 4.57 24.61
CA GLU A 425 13.12 3.16 24.23
C GLU A 425 12.23 2.88 23.00
N VAL A 426 12.77 2.17 22.02
CA VAL A 426 12.08 1.89 20.76
C VAL A 426 12.36 0.46 20.28
N ALA A 427 11.37 -0.23 19.75
CA ALA A 427 11.61 -1.48 19.01
C ALA A 427 11.73 -1.22 17.51
N ILE A 428 12.65 -1.93 16.86
CA ILE A 428 12.91 -1.82 15.42
C ILE A 428 12.61 -3.13 14.72
N TYR A 429 11.98 -3.06 13.54
CA TYR A 429 11.81 -4.20 12.66
C TYR A 429 11.82 -3.81 11.18
N ARG A 430 11.93 -4.83 10.31
CA ARG A 430 11.84 -4.70 8.86
C ARG A 430 10.88 -5.75 8.30
N SER A 431 10.08 -5.37 7.31
CA SER A 431 9.18 -6.30 6.61
C SER A 431 9.86 -6.90 5.36
N PRO A 432 9.56 -8.15 4.98
CA PRO A 432 8.70 -9.11 5.69
C PRO A 432 9.37 -9.61 6.98
N VAL A 433 8.55 -9.83 8.00
CA VAL A 433 9.00 -10.36 9.30
C VAL A 433 9.02 -11.88 9.22
N ALA A 434 10.17 -12.50 9.49
CA ALA A 434 10.29 -13.95 9.52
C ALA A 434 9.74 -14.54 10.81
N ASN A 435 10.19 -14.02 11.95
CA ASN A 435 9.69 -14.40 13.28
C ASN A 435 9.95 -13.28 14.30
N ALA A 436 9.60 -13.52 15.57
CA ALA A 436 9.78 -12.53 16.63
C ALA A 436 11.25 -12.13 16.90
N ALA A 437 12.25 -12.94 16.52
CA ALA A 437 13.67 -12.62 16.67
C ALA A 437 14.17 -11.57 15.65
N ASN A 438 13.32 -11.15 14.71
CA ASN A 438 13.56 -10.01 13.81
C ASN A 438 13.05 -8.67 14.38
N PHE A 439 12.66 -8.64 15.65
CA PHE A 439 12.45 -7.43 16.43
C PHE A 439 13.54 -7.34 17.49
N ASP A 440 13.99 -6.13 17.77
CA ASP A 440 14.74 -5.86 18.98
C ASP A 440 14.50 -4.45 19.50
N VAL A 441 14.84 -4.23 20.76
CA VAL A 441 14.63 -3.00 21.50
C VAL A 441 15.94 -2.24 21.64
N PHE A 442 15.87 -0.93 21.43
CA PHE A 442 17.00 -0.02 21.36
C PHE A 442 16.75 1.23 22.19
N THR A 443 17.83 1.86 22.61
CA THR A 443 17.79 3.24 23.13
C THR A 443 17.99 4.22 21.97
N ASN A 444 17.08 5.19 21.82
CA ASN A 444 17.23 6.28 20.86
C ASN A 444 18.26 7.30 21.38
N ASN A 445 19.50 7.22 20.91
CA ASN A 445 20.60 8.09 21.29
C ASN A 445 20.85 9.14 20.19
N LEU A 446 20.31 10.33 20.40
CA LEU A 446 20.52 11.50 19.55
C LEU A 446 21.84 12.21 19.86
N THR A 447 22.32 12.08 21.10
CA THR A 447 23.51 12.77 21.59
C THR A 447 24.77 12.31 20.85
N VAL A 448 24.93 11.01 20.58
CA VAL A 448 26.08 10.47 19.83
C VAL A 448 26.24 11.14 18.48
N LEU A 449 25.17 11.20 17.66
CA LEU A 449 25.27 11.85 16.35
C LEU A 449 25.38 13.36 16.48
N ARG A 450 24.66 14.00 17.41
CA ARG A 450 24.74 15.45 17.59
C ARG A 450 26.16 15.93 17.90
N GLU A 451 26.93 15.15 18.65
CA GLU A 451 28.29 15.51 19.07
C GLU A 451 29.38 14.99 18.13
N LEU A 452 29.22 13.76 17.60
CA LEU A 452 30.26 13.07 16.85
C LEU A 452 30.02 12.98 15.34
N ASP A 453 28.80 13.29 14.86
CA ASP A 453 28.50 13.49 13.44
C ASP A 453 27.32 14.48 13.23
N PRO A 454 27.55 15.80 13.44
CA PRO A 454 26.50 16.81 13.33
C PRO A 454 25.82 16.85 11.95
N GLU A 455 26.52 16.43 10.89
CA GLU A 455 25.98 16.30 9.54
C GLU A 455 24.97 15.14 9.45
N ALA A 456 25.24 13.99 10.08
CA ALA A 456 24.29 12.88 10.21
C ALA A 456 23.03 13.31 10.96
N TYR A 457 23.21 13.98 12.11
CA TYR A 457 22.12 14.40 12.96
C TYR A 457 21.13 15.35 12.24
N ARG A 458 21.63 16.14 11.28
CA ARG A 458 20.79 17.03 10.43
C ARG A 458 19.95 16.29 9.39
N GLN A 459 20.20 15.01 9.10
CA GLN A 459 19.51 14.29 8.03
C GLN A 459 18.08 13.92 8.39
N ARG A 460 17.13 14.18 7.48
CA ARG A 460 15.69 13.92 7.67
C ARG A 460 15.27 12.58 7.06
N GLY A 461 14.21 11.98 7.61
CA GLY A 461 13.58 10.77 7.05
C GLY A 461 14.41 9.50 7.18
N VAL A 462 15.39 9.47 8.09
CA VAL A 462 16.31 8.34 8.30
C VAL A 462 16.34 7.88 9.75
N CYS A 463 16.67 6.61 9.94
CA CYS A 463 17.01 5.99 11.22
C CYS A 463 18.43 5.43 11.12
N TYR A 464 19.35 5.93 11.95
CA TYR A 464 20.71 5.41 12.01
C TYR A 464 20.79 4.21 12.96
N LEU A 465 21.46 3.15 12.53
CA LEU A 465 21.65 1.92 13.30
C LEU A 465 23.13 1.53 13.36
N ASN A 466 23.51 0.84 14.43
CA ASN A 466 24.76 0.09 14.44
C ASN A 466 24.74 -0.99 13.34
N PRO A 467 25.81 -1.14 12.52
CA PRO A 467 25.83 -2.14 11.44
C PRO A 467 25.69 -3.60 11.88
N ASN A 468 26.17 -3.98 13.08
CA ASN A 468 26.03 -5.34 13.62
C ASN A 468 24.57 -5.65 13.95
N ASP A 469 23.86 -4.69 14.56
CA ASP A 469 22.44 -4.83 14.85
C ASP A 469 21.60 -4.89 13.59
N ALA A 470 21.88 -4.02 12.62
CA ALA A 470 21.23 -4.08 11.31
C ALA A 470 21.42 -5.46 10.66
N LYS A 471 22.64 -5.99 10.65
CA LYS A 471 22.94 -7.32 10.10
C LYS A 471 22.17 -8.43 10.82
N ARG A 472 22.11 -8.40 12.16
CA ARG A 472 21.37 -9.37 12.97
C ARG A 472 19.87 -9.33 12.68
N LEU A 473 19.31 -8.13 12.47
CA LEU A 473 17.91 -7.93 12.09
C LEU A 473 17.65 -8.10 10.58
N VAL A 474 18.66 -8.50 9.80
CA VAL A 474 18.57 -8.74 8.36
C VAL A 474 18.25 -7.46 7.57
N ILE A 475 18.66 -6.31 8.09
CA ILE A 475 18.56 -4.97 7.48
C ILE A 475 19.85 -4.68 6.71
N ASP A 476 19.72 -4.08 5.51
CA ASP A 476 20.84 -3.45 4.80
C ASP A 476 20.57 -1.96 4.52
N PHE A 477 21.52 -1.22 3.98
CA PHE A 477 21.40 0.24 3.80
C PHE A 477 21.26 0.65 2.33
N ASP A 478 20.81 -0.29 1.48
CA ASP A 478 20.63 -0.06 0.04
C ASP A 478 19.30 0.61 -0.33
N GLY A 479 18.45 0.83 0.68
CA GLY A 479 17.13 1.45 0.59
C GLY A 479 16.09 0.86 1.55
N ASP A 480 16.46 -0.09 2.43
CA ASP A 480 15.55 -0.65 3.42
C ASP A 480 14.96 0.46 4.31
N ARG A 481 13.68 0.30 4.65
CA ARG A 481 12.98 1.11 5.64
C ARG A 481 12.69 0.26 6.87
N VAL A 482 12.77 0.89 8.03
CA VAL A 482 12.48 0.26 9.32
C VAL A 482 11.22 0.84 9.94
N GLY A 483 10.43 -0.02 10.57
CA GLY A 483 9.34 0.40 11.45
C GLY A 483 9.87 0.60 12.85
N ILE A 484 9.46 1.69 13.50
CA ILE A 484 9.97 2.15 14.79
C ILE A 484 8.79 2.20 15.77
N ILE A 485 8.75 1.24 16.69
CA ILE A 485 7.67 1.09 17.67
C ILE A 485 8.09 1.81 18.96
N PRO A 486 7.44 2.92 19.35
CA PRO A 486 7.84 3.70 20.52
C PRO A 486 7.32 3.10 21.84
N SER A 487 8.16 3.11 22.88
CA SER A 487 7.76 2.76 24.26
C SER A 487 6.98 3.90 24.92
N GLN A 488 6.65 3.70 26.19
CA GLN A 488 6.11 4.79 27.01
C GLN A 488 7.15 5.90 27.14
N LEU A 489 6.79 7.11 26.70
CA LEU A 489 7.63 8.30 26.86
C LEU A 489 7.43 8.91 28.25
N SER A 490 8.52 9.41 28.86
CA SER A 490 8.46 10.21 30.08
C SER A 490 7.76 11.56 29.83
N PRO A 491 7.24 12.24 30.88
CA PRO A 491 6.66 13.58 30.72
C PRO A 491 7.61 14.58 30.06
N GLU A 492 8.90 14.54 30.39
CA GLU A 492 9.93 15.38 29.76
C GLU A 492 10.12 15.04 28.27
N GLN A 493 10.12 13.75 27.93
CA GLN A 493 10.22 13.29 26.56
C GLN A 493 8.99 13.69 25.74
N GLN A 494 7.79 13.55 26.30
CA GLN A 494 6.54 13.98 25.68
C GLN A 494 6.54 15.49 25.44
N ALA A 495 6.93 16.30 26.43
CA ALA A 495 7.04 17.74 26.29
C ALA A 495 8.11 18.18 25.27
N SER A 496 9.17 17.39 25.10
CA SER A 496 10.22 17.64 24.08
C SER A 496 9.81 17.22 22.67
N SER A 497 8.80 16.36 22.54
CA SER A 497 8.32 15.92 21.24
C SER A 497 7.46 16.99 20.59
N GLN A 498 7.76 17.33 19.35
CA GLN A 498 6.92 18.23 18.55
C GLN A 498 5.64 17.55 18.04
N LYS A 499 5.54 16.22 18.21
CA LYS A 499 4.43 15.42 17.70
C LYS A 499 3.91 14.47 18.76
N ILE A 500 2.63 14.16 18.63
CA ILE A 500 2.00 13.10 19.38
C ILE A 500 2.47 11.78 18.78
N ILE A 501 3.02 10.93 19.63
CA ILE A 501 3.58 9.65 19.24
C ILE A 501 2.71 8.58 19.87
N ASP A 502 2.14 7.70 19.04
CA ASP A 502 1.46 6.49 19.54
C ASP A 502 2.47 5.56 20.21
N GLN A 503 2.16 5.13 21.42
CA GLN A 503 3.04 4.34 22.29
C GLN A 503 2.51 2.92 22.47
N TYR A 504 3.44 1.97 22.62
CA TYR A 504 3.18 0.53 22.70
C TYR A 504 4.04 -0.16 23.80
N PRO A 505 3.88 0.23 25.07
CA PRO A 505 4.73 -0.27 26.16
C PRO A 505 4.59 -1.78 26.40
N THR A 506 3.39 -2.34 26.26
CA THR A 506 3.15 -3.78 26.46
C THR A 506 3.78 -4.58 25.34
N LEU A 507 3.64 -4.12 24.10
CA LEU A 507 4.26 -4.73 22.94
C LEU A 507 5.79 -4.75 23.05
N ILE A 508 6.40 -3.65 23.54
CA ILE A 508 7.85 -3.61 23.74
C ILE A 508 8.29 -4.58 24.82
N GLN A 509 7.59 -4.63 25.96
CA GLN A 509 7.90 -5.60 26.99
C GLN A 509 7.79 -7.05 26.46
N GLU A 510 6.78 -7.33 25.64
CA GLU A 510 6.61 -8.65 25.03
C GLU A 510 7.73 -8.99 24.02
N ILE A 511 8.26 -7.99 23.29
CA ILE A 511 9.44 -8.15 22.42
C ILE A 511 10.68 -8.48 23.26
N ILE A 512 10.89 -7.81 24.40
CA ILE A 512 11.98 -8.10 25.33
C ILE A 512 11.87 -9.55 25.83
N ASP A 513 10.68 -9.94 26.32
CA ASP A 513 10.43 -11.25 26.90
C ASP A 513 10.63 -12.38 25.87
N LYS A 514 10.23 -12.15 24.61
CA LYS A 514 10.47 -13.11 23.53
C LYS A 514 11.92 -13.17 23.07
N ASN A 515 12.73 -12.14 23.31
CA ASN A 515 14.15 -12.17 23.01
C ASN A 515 15.01 -12.78 24.14
N LEU A 516 14.42 -13.16 25.27
CA LEU A 516 15.09 -13.94 26.31
C LEU A 516 15.55 -15.31 25.78
N PRO A 517 16.73 -15.82 26.18
CA PRO A 517 17.31 -17.06 25.64
C PRO A 517 16.38 -18.29 25.63
N GLU A 518 15.50 -18.41 26.62
CA GLU A 518 14.54 -19.50 26.77
C GLU A 518 13.34 -19.42 25.80
N ASN A 519 13.00 -18.21 25.34
CA ASN A 519 11.82 -17.93 24.53
C ASN A 519 12.18 -17.61 23.07
N LYS A 520 13.43 -17.20 22.82
CA LYS A 520 13.91 -16.68 21.54
C LYS A 520 13.75 -17.71 20.42
N PRO A 521 12.96 -17.42 19.37
CA PRO A 521 12.95 -18.21 18.15
C PRO A 521 14.33 -18.24 17.49
N ILE A 522 14.51 -19.09 16.48
CA ILE A 522 15.76 -19.11 15.72
C ILE A 522 16.08 -17.71 15.16
N GLN A 523 17.30 -17.22 15.38
CA GLN A 523 17.79 -16.04 14.67
C GLN A 523 17.98 -16.41 13.21
N VAL A 524 17.22 -15.76 12.32
CA VAL A 524 17.33 -16.01 10.87
C VAL A 524 18.55 -15.27 10.32
N GLU A 525 19.44 -16.01 9.66
CA GLU A 525 20.65 -15.47 9.04
C GLU A 525 20.60 -15.57 7.51
N LYS A 526 21.20 -14.59 6.81
CA LYS A 526 21.32 -14.63 5.34
C LYS A 526 22.28 -15.75 4.94
N GLU A 527 21.78 -16.77 4.23
CA GLU A 527 22.62 -17.84 3.70
C GLU A 527 23.48 -17.37 2.50
N LYS A 528 24.64 -18.01 2.30
CA LYS A 528 25.53 -17.73 1.16
C LYS A 528 24.79 -17.95 -0.17
N LYS A 529 24.86 -16.96 -1.05
CA LYS A 529 24.24 -16.99 -2.39
C LYS A 529 24.87 -18.08 -3.25
N ILE A 530 24.04 -18.78 -4.01
CA ILE A 530 24.46 -19.75 -5.03
C ILE A 530 24.37 -19.06 -6.39
N PRO A 531 25.45 -19.02 -7.19
CA PRO A 531 25.43 -18.40 -8.51
C PRO A 531 24.56 -19.19 -9.50
N ARG A 532 24.04 -18.50 -10.50
CA ARG A 532 23.35 -19.06 -11.66
C ARG A 532 24.33 -19.24 -12.81
N ASP A 533 25.09 -20.31 -12.75
CA ASP A 533 26.05 -20.70 -13.78
C ASP A 533 25.78 -22.13 -14.27
N ALA A 534 26.52 -22.56 -15.28
CA ALA A 534 26.39 -23.89 -15.84
C ALA A 534 26.65 -25.01 -14.80
N ALA A 535 27.50 -24.76 -13.81
CA ALA A 535 27.80 -25.74 -12.75
C ALA A 535 26.58 -25.96 -11.83
N ASN A 536 25.73 -24.95 -11.69
CA ASN A 536 24.49 -24.99 -10.91
C ASN A 536 23.23 -25.24 -11.78
N GLY A 537 23.41 -25.66 -13.03
CA GLY A 537 22.30 -26.03 -13.93
C GLY A 537 21.74 -24.88 -14.79
N PHE A 538 22.40 -23.72 -14.83
CA PHE A 538 21.96 -22.55 -15.59
C PHE A 538 22.84 -22.29 -16.80
N ALA A 539 22.53 -22.97 -17.91
CA ALA A 539 23.30 -22.84 -19.16
C ALA A 539 23.10 -21.50 -19.87
N THR A 540 21.95 -20.84 -19.71
CA THR A 540 21.59 -19.60 -20.42
C THR A 540 21.03 -18.55 -19.46
N LEU A 541 21.07 -17.28 -19.88
CA LEU A 541 20.42 -16.20 -19.13
C LEU A 541 18.89 -16.41 -19.02
N ALA A 542 18.28 -17.06 -20.02
CA ALA A 542 16.85 -17.39 -20.01
C ALA A 542 16.49 -18.33 -18.86
N SER A 543 17.28 -19.40 -18.64
CA SER A 543 17.03 -20.34 -17.55
C SER A 543 17.24 -19.69 -16.17
N ALA A 544 18.24 -18.80 -16.06
CA ALA A 544 18.46 -17.98 -14.87
C ALA A 544 17.30 -17.01 -14.59
N ALA A 545 16.75 -16.39 -15.64
CA ALA A 545 15.63 -15.46 -15.58
C ALA A 545 14.35 -16.12 -15.09
N VAL A 546 13.97 -17.26 -15.67
CA VAL A 546 12.78 -18.03 -15.26
C VAL A 546 12.88 -18.44 -13.80
N ASN A 547 14.05 -18.91 -13.36
CA ASN A 547 14.30 -19.24 -11.96
C ASN A 547 14.18 -18.04 -11.01
N ALA A 548 14.69 -16.86 -11.40
CA ALA A 548 14.63 -15.66 -10.57
C ALA A 548 13.21 -15.05 -10.48
N ALA A 549 12.36 -15.31 -11.48
CA ALA A 549 10.99 -14.78 -11.57
C ALA A 549 9.99 -15.52 -10.66
N ASP A 550 10.30 -16.75 -10.27
CA ASP A 550 9.52 -17.55 -9.33
C ASP A 550 9.79 -17.12 -7.88
N ASN A 551 8.98 -16.19 -7.34
CA ASN A 551 9.13 -15.67 -5.98
C ASN A 551 8.08 -16.27 -5.02
N PRO A 552 8.46 -17.23 -4.16
CA PRO A 552 7.54 -17.89 -3.25
C PRO A 552 7.27 -17.13 -1.93
N THR A 553 7.74 -15.88 -1.77
CA THR A 553 7.67 -15.13 -0.49
C THR A 553 6.26 -15.10 0.09
N GLY A 554 5.24 -14.78 -0.71
CA GLY A 554 3.85 -14.69 -0.24
C GLY A 554 3.30 -16.02 0.29
N ARG A 555 3.57 -17.14 -0.39
CA ARG A 555 3.09 -18.46 0.06
C ARG A 555 3.76 -18.91 1.36
N VAL A 556 5.04 -18.60 1.54
CA VAL A 556 5.78 -18.95 2.76
C VAL A 556 5.38 -18.05 3.93
N ALA A 557 5.19 -16.74 3.69
CA ALA A 557 4.70 -15.82 4.72
C ALA A 557 3.30 -16.20 5.24
N ASN A 558 2.38 -16.59 4.35
CA ASN A 558 1.06 -17.08 4.74
C ASN A 558 1.12 -18.39 5.55
N LEU A 559 2.11 -19.24 5.30
CA LEU A 559 2.35 -20.44 6.12
C LEU A 559 2.86 -20.08 7.51
N GLY A 560 3.80 -19.13 7.62
CA GLY A 560 4.30 -18.62 8.91
C GLY A 560 3.17 -18.03 9.76
N MET A 561 2.35 -17.14 9.19
CA MET A 561 1.18 -16.58 9.89
C MET A 561 0.19 -17.66 10.33
N ARG A 562 -0.03 -18.69 9.51
CA ARG A 562 -0.91 -19.82 9.87
C ARG A 562 -0.36 -20.59 11.07
N LEU A 563 0.94 -20.91 11.06
CA LEU A 563 1.57 -21.65 12.15
C LEU A 563 1.45 -20.88 13.46
N GLU A 564 1.69 -19.57 13.42
CA GLU A 564 1.63 -18.73 14.61
C GLU A 564 0.18 -18.51 15.11
N ALA A 565 -0.78 -18.29 14.22
CA ALA A 565 -2.19 -18.20 14.60
C ALA A 565 -2.68 -19.49 15.28
N LEU A 566 -2.34 -20.64 14.69
CA LEU A 566 -2.68 -21.95 15.25
C LEU A 566 -1.93 -22.25 16.56
N ARG A 567 -0.72 -21.72 16.73
CA ARG A 567 0.03 -21.81 17.97
C ARG A 567 -0.70 -21.06 19.09
N TRP A 568 -1.12 -19.81 18.85
CA TRP A 568 -1.85 -19.03 19.85
C TRP A 568 -3.22 -19.61 20.18
N GLU A 569 -3.91 -20.21 19.20
CA GLU A 569 -5.15 -20.94 19.43
C GLU A 569 -4.99 -22.00 20.53
N THR A 570 -3.86 -22.72 20.57
CA THR A 570 -3.64 -23.75 21.60
C THR A 570 -3.62 -23.19 23.03
N GLN A 571 -3.31 -21.91 23.19
CA GLN A 571 -3.24 -21.23 24.48
C GLN A 571 -4.56 -20.51 24.81
N TYR A 572 -5.12 -19.81 23.82
CA TYR A 572 -6.25 -18.89 24.00
C TYR A 572 -7.62 -19.47 23.68
N ILE A 573 -7.71 -20.70 23.15
CA ILE A 573 -9.01 -21.37 22.94
C ILE A 573 -9.78 -21.56 24.26
N PRO A 574 -11.11 -21.34 24.28
CA PRO A 574 -11.93 -21.49 25.47
C PRO A 574 -11.80 -22.86 26.14
N GLU A 575 -11.79 -22.90 27.48
CA GLU A 575 -11.57 -24.14 28.24
C GLU A 575 -12.57 -25.26 27.88
N SER A 576 -13.82 -24.89 27.57
CA SER A 576 -14.87 -25.83 27.14
C SER A 576 -14.59 -26.51 25.81
N GLU A 577 -13.81 -25.87 24.92
CA GLU A 577 -13.52 -26.34 23.55
C GLU A 577 -12.18 -27.09 23.46
N ARG A 578 -11.28 -26.87 24.44
CA ARG A 578 -9.94 -27.49 24.50
C ARG A 578 -9.94 -29.01 24.25
N PRO A 579 -10.84 -29.82 24.85
CA PRO A 579 -10.82 -31.27 24.64
C PRO A 579 -11.17 -31.68 23.20
N GLU A 580 -12.15 -31.03 22.57
CA GLU A 580 -12.55 -31.32 21.19
C GLU A 580 -11.49 -30.86 20.20
N TYR A 581 -10.90 -29.68 20.44
CA TYR A 581 -9.83 -29.14 19.61
C TYR A 581 -8.60 -30.06 19.59
N LEU A 582 -8.15 -30.55 20.74
CA LEU A 582 -7.04 -31.51 20.81
C LEU A 582 -7.40 -32.86 20.16
N GLN A 583 -8.65 -33.31 20.24
CA GLN A 583 -9.09 -34.52 19.54
C GLN A 583 -9.03 -34.34 18.02
N ASP A 584 -9.40 -33.19 17.48
CA ASP A 584 -9.34 -32.92 16.04
C ASP A 584 -7.90 -32.83 15.53
N ILE A 585 -7.00 -32.20 16.31
CA ILE A 585 -5.55 -32.26 16.08
C ILE A 585 -5.08 -33.72 16.04
N GLY A 586 -5.46 -34.52 17.03
CA GLY A 586 -5.09 -35.94 17.12
C GLY A 586 -5.58 -36.77 15.94
N LYS A 587 -6.83 -36.59 15.49
CA LYS A 587 -7.39 -37.26 14.30
C LYS A 587 -6.59 -36.89 13.04
N HIS A 588 -6.25 -35.62 12.88
CA HIS A 588 -5.45 -35.15 11.74
C HIS A 588 -4.04 -35.74 11.79
N PHE A 589 -3.37 -35.71 12.94
CA PHE A 589 -2.02 -36.26 13.11
C PHE A 589 -1.97 -37.78 12.92
N GLN A 590 -2.99 -38.51 13.35
CA GLN A 590 -3.15 -39.93 13.02
C GLN A 590 -3.20 -40.17 11.51
N LYS A 591 -3.92 -39.33 10.77
CA LYS A 591 -3.97 -39.39 9.31
C LYS A 591 -2.60 -39.08 8.68
N LEU A 592 -1.87 -38.10 9.18
CA LEU A 592 -0.51 -37.79 8.70
C LEU A 592 0.46 -38.96 8.92
N LEU A 593 0.41 -39.60 10.09
CA LEU A 593 1.22 -40.79 10.40
C LEU A 593 0.88 -41.97 9.48
N ALA A 594 -0.39 -42.11 9.07
CA ALA A 594 -0.81 -43.13 8.11
C ALA A 594 -0.35 -42.78 6.67
N GLU A 595 -0.49 -41.51 6.25
CA GLU A 595 -0.02 -41.03 4.93
C GLU A 595 1.50 -41.21 4.77
N ASP A 596 2.27 -40.93 5.81
CA ASP A 596 3.72 -41.09 5.79
C ASP A 596 4.17 -42.55 5.60
N LYS A 597 3.44 -43.52 6.18
CA LYS A 597 3.71 -44.95 6.03
C LYS A 597 3.26 -45.53 4.69
N ASP A 598 2.41 -44.83 3.94
CA ASP A 598 1.90 -45.30 2.65
C ASP A 598 2.89 -44.95 1.52
N PRO A 599 3.53 -45.94 0.88
CA PRO A 599 4.47 -45.70 -0.22
C PRO A 599 3.79 -45.08 -1.45
N LYS A 600 2.47 -45.17 -1.58
CA LYS A 600 1.70 -44.57 -2.68
C LYS A 600 1.41 -43.09 -2.48
N LYS A 601 1.60 -42.55 -1.26
CA LYS A 601 1.43 -41.12 -0.98
C LYS A 601 2.78 -40.41 -1.11
N PRO A 602 2.83 -39.16 -1.59
CA PRO A 602 4.07 -38.41 -1.74
C PRO A 602 4.55 -37.76 -0.42
N PHE A 603 3.68 -37.63 0.58
CA PHE A 603 3.99 -36.94 1.83
C PHE A 603 4.87 -37.78 2.76
N ARG A 604 5.90 -37.16 3.34
CA ARG A 604 6.78 -37.76 4.35
C ARG A 604 7.02 -36.77 5.50
N ILE A 605 7.12 -37.31 6.71
CA ILE A 605 7.57 -36.58 7.90
C ILE A 605 9.11 -36.52 7.85
N LEU A 606 9.68 -35.33 8.08
CA LEU A 606 11.10 -35.05 7.81
C LEU A 606 12.07 -35.99 8.53
N ASN A 607 11.77 -36.40 9.77
CA ASN A 607 12.59 -37.34 10.55
C ASN A 607 11.80 -37.94 11.74
N ASP A 608 12.45 -38.86 12.45
CA ASP A 608 11.85 -39.57 13.58
C ASP A 608 11.55 -38.69 14.80
N ALA A 609 12.28 -37.57 15.00
CA ALA A 609 11.99 -36.65 16.10
C ALA A 609 10.61 -36.01 15.92
N TRP A 610 10.31 -35.51 14.71
CA TRP A 610 8.99 -34.97 14.38
C TRP A 610 7.89 -36.04 14.45
N ARG A 611 8.19 -37.24 13.94
CA ARG A 611 7.28 -38.38 13.99
C ARG A 611 6.89 -38.74 15.42
N ASN A 612 7.86 -38.77 16.33
CA ASN A 612 7.64 -39.09 17.73
C ASN A 612 6.79 -38.02 18.43
N GLN A 613 7.03 -36.74 18.17
CA GLN A 613 6.20 -35.65 18.70
C GLN A 613 4.75 -35.76 18.22
N ILE A 614 4.53 -35.95 16.91
CA ILE A 614 3.20 -36.11 16.31
C ILE A 614 2.49 -37.35 16.88
N ALA A 615 3.22 -38.46 17.05
CA ALA A 615 2.69 -39.70 17.64
C ALA A 615 2.31 -39.54 19.11
N GLU A 616 3.13 -38.84 19.90
CA GLU A 616 2.85 -38.57 21.31
C GLU A 616 1.58 -37.72 21.47
N ILE A 617 1.44 -36.65 20.70
CA ILE A 617 0.23 -35.79 20.70
C ILE A 617 -1.00 -36.62 20.29
N THR A 618 -0.88 -37.44 19.25
CA THR A 618 -1.96 -38.34 18.80
C THR A 618 -2.37 -39.31 19.91
N GLN A 619 -1.40 -39.87 20.62
CA GLN A 619 -1.66 -40.83 21.70
C GLN A 619 -2.39 -40.16 22.87
N ILE A 620 -1.93 -38.99 23.33
CA ILE A 620 -2.61 -38.21 24.36
C ILE A 620 -4.05 -37.91 23.93
N ALA A 621 -4.23 -37.35 22.72
CA ALA A 621 -5.54 -37.00 22.18
C ALA A 621 -6.52 -38.19 22.13
N SER A 622 -6.03 -39.39 21.80
CA SER A 622 -6.84 -40.61 21.70
C SER A 622 -7.38 -41.10 23.05
N THR A 623 -6.74 -40.72 24.15
CA THR A 623 -7.12 -41.17 25.51
C THR A 623 -8.16 -40.27 26.18
N ILE A 624 -8.31 -39.03 25.71
CA ILE A 624 -9.20 -37.99 26.29
C ILE A 624 -10.64 -38.48 26.51
N PRO A 625 -11.31 -39.16 25.55
CA PRO A 625 -12.71 -39.56 25.74
C PRO A 625 -12.93 -40.51 26.92
N ASN A 626 -11.88 -41.22 27.35
CA ASN A 626 -11.96 -42.29 28.35
C ASN A 626 -11.41 -41.88 29.72
N GLN A 627 -10.95 -40.64 29.89
CA GLN A 627 -10.38 -40.15 31.15
C GLN A 627 -11.42 -39.41 31.99
N PRO A 628 -11.48 -39.64 33.32
CA PRO A 628 -12.27 -38.85 34.25
C PRO A 628 -11.61 -37.48 34.54
N GLU A 629 -12.38 -36.54 35.08
CA GLU A 629 -11.80 -35.33 35.70
C GLU A 629 -11.12 -35.69 37.03
N PRO A 630 -9.95 -35.11 37.39
CA PRO A 630 -9.20 -34.02 36.72
C PRO A 630 -8.11 -34.50 35.74
N GLU A 631 -7.98 -35.81 35.52
CA GLU A 631 -6.96 -36.41 34.65
C GLU A 631 -7.12 -35.95 33.19
N LYS A 632 -8.37 -35.88 32.73
CA LYS A 632 -8.73 -35.37 31.41
C LYS A 632 -8.23 -33.93 31.20
N ALA A 633 -8.52 -33.01 32.13
CA ALA A 633 -8.03 -31.63 32.03
C ALA A 633 -6.50 -31.56 31.98
N THR A 634 -5.81 -32.39 32.76
CA THR A 634 -4.34 -32.47 32.77
C THR A 634 -3.79 -32.97 31.43
N ALA A 635 -4.36 -34.04 30.88
CA ALA A 635 -3.96 -34.59 29.59
C ALA A 635 -4.23 -33.60 28.44
N VAL A 636 -5.34 -32.87 28.50
CA VAL A 636 -5.67 -31.83 27.52
C VAL A 636 -4.64 -30.71 27.55
N ALA A 637 -4.33 -30.18 28.73
CA ALA A 637 -3.30 -29.14 28.89
C ALA A 637 -1.92 -29.62 28.39
N GLN A 638 -1.54 -30.86 28.71
CA GLN A 638 -0.28 -31.45 28.24
C GLN A 638 -0.23 -31.61 26.72
N GLY A 639 -1.31 -32.09 26.11
CA GLY A 639 -1.38 -32.30 24.66
C GLY A 639 -1.37 -30.98 23.87
N LEU A 640 -2.06 -29.95 24.38
CA LEU A 640 -2.04 -28.61 23.79
C LEU A 640 -0.68 -27.94 23.93
N ALA A 641 -0.02 -28.02 25.10
CA ALA A 641 1.34 -27.49 25.30
C ALA A 641 2.37 -28.17 24.37
N LYS A 642 2.24 -29.49 24.14
CA LYS A 642 3.09 -30.19 23.16
C LYS A 642 2.81 -29.75 21.72
N THR A 643 1.54 -29.47 21.39
CA THR A 643 1.15 -28.97 20.07
C THR A 643 1.67 -27.56 19.85
N GLU A 644 1.54 -26.67 20.85
CA GLU A 644 2.13 -25.33 20.86
C GLU A 644 3.63 -25.40 20.52
N ARG A 645 4.37 -26.25 21.24
CA ARG A 645 5.81 -26.37 21.06
C ARG A 645 6.17 -26.92 19.69
N LEU A 646 5.42 -27.89 19.18
CA LEU A 646 5.58 -28.42 17.82
C LEU A 646 5.40 -27.28 16.79
N LEU A 647 4.32 -26.50 16.89
CA LEU A 647 4.03 -25.41 15.95
C LEU A 647 5.11 -24.32 16.01
N TRP A 648 5.60 -23.97 17.20
CA TRP A 648 6.72 -23.03 17.38
C TRP A 648 8.01 -23.52 16.69
N GLN A 649 8.33 -24.82 16.78
CA GLN A 649 9.51 -25.36 16.09
C GLN A 649 9.33 -25.39 14.55
N LEU A 650 8.10 -25.60 14.07
CA LEU A 650 7.79 -25.55 12.64
C LEU A 650 7.80 -24.13 12.08
N GLU A 651 7.36 -23.15 12.88
CA GLU A 651 7.47 -21.72 12.56
C GLU A 651 8.93 -21.36 12.26
N SER A 652 9.87 -21.84 13.06
CA SER A 652 11.31 -21.64 12.81
C SER A 652 11.79 -22.20 11.46
N LEU A 653 11.26 -23.34 11.00
CA LEU A 653 11.54 -23.85 9.65
C LEU A 653 10.91 -22.96 8.57
N ALA A 654 9.70 -22.45 8.80
CA ALA A 654 9.04 -21.53 7.89
C ALA A 654 9.81 -20.19 7.80
N ALA A 655 10.35 -19.69 8.91
CA ALA A 655 11.14 -18.47 8.97
C ALA A 655 12.43 -18.55 8.13
N VAL A 656 13.18 -19.66 8.24
CA VAL A 656 14.36 -19.92 7.38
C VAL A 656 13.98 -19.99 5.91
N ASN A 657 12.88 -20.67 5.58
CA ASN A 657 12.39 -20.74 4.20
C ASN A 657 11.87 -19.40 3.68
N LEU A 658 11.34 -18.53 4.55
CA LEU A 658 10.95 -17.18 4.15
C LEU A 658 12.17 -16.37 3.72
N GLN A 659 13.28 -16.47 4.46
CA GLN A 659 14.52 -15.81 4.05
C GLN A 659 15.07 -16.35 2.73
N ARG A 660 15.01 -17.66 2.49
CA ARG A 660 15.34 -18.27 1.18
C ARG A 660 14.45 -17.73 0.06
N ALA A 661 13.15 -17.55 0.33
CA ALA A 661 12.20 -16.98 -0.62
C ALA A 661 12.54 -15.52 -0.97
N VAL A 662 12.83 -14.69 0.04
CA VAL A 662 13.26 -13.29 -0.12
C VAL A 662 14.54 -13.20 -0.97
N ASP A 663 15.43 -14.17 -0.79
CA ASP A 663 16.72 -14.24 -1.46
C ASP A 663 16.69 -14.86 -2.86
N THR A 664 15.56 -15.44 -3.26
CA THR A 664 15.41 -16.14 -4.54
C THR A 664 15.81 -15.27 -5.74
N PRO A 665 15.47 -13.97 -5.85
CA PRO A 665 15.94 -13.15 -6.97
C PRO A 665 17.48 -13.08 -7.09
N LYS A 666 18.21 -13.17 -5.97
CA LYS A 666 19.66 -13.01 -5.89
C LYS A 666 20.44 -14.33 -5.79
N SER A 667 19.76 -15.47 -5.75
CA SER A 667 20.39 -16.78 -5.51
C SER A 667 19.68 -17.89 -6.28
N ALA A 668 20.43 -18.85 -6.82
CA ALA A 668 19.86 -20.08 -7.38
C ALA A 668 19.19 -20.98 -6.32
N ARG A 669 19.43 -20.72 -5.04
CA ARG A 669 18.85 -21.48 -3.92
C ARG A 669 17.34 -21.26 -3.84
N LYS A 670 16.58 -22.36 -3.85
CA LYS A 670 15.12 -22.36 -3.68
C LYS A 670 14.72 -22.60 -2.22
N VAL A 671 13.44 -22.36 -1.94
CA VAL A 671 12.75 -22.86 -0.73
C VAL A 671 12.90 -24.38 -0.66
N ASN A 672 13.12 -24.92 0.54
CA ASN A 672 13.09 -26.37 0.74
C ASN A 672 11.63 -26.84 0.70
N GLU A 673 11.25 -27.47 -0.41
CA GLU A 673 9.86 -27.87 -0.63
C GLU A 673 9.42 -28.99 0.33
N ASP A 674 10.32 -29.87 0.77
CA ASP A 674 9.99 -30.91 1.76
C ASP A 674 9.64 -30.28 3.12
N GLU A 675 10.43 -29.30 3.57
CA GLU A 675 10.15 -28.53 4.80
C GLU A 675 8.84 -27.75 4.69
N PHE A 676 8.61 -27.06 3.56
CA PHE A 676 7.40 -26.30 3.31
C PHE A 676 6.15 -27.20 3.31
N GLN A 677 6.18 -28.30 2.55
CA GLN A 677 5.06 -29.25 2.47
C GLN A 677 4.80 -29.93 3.82
N PHE A 678 5.86 -30.25 4.57
CA PHE A 678 5.74 -30.78 5.92
C PHE A 678 5.01 -29.81 6.84
N CYS A 679 5.50 -28.58 6.98
CA CYS A 679 4.88 -27.55 7.79
C CYS A 679 3.42 -27.28 7.37
N GLN A 680 3.17 -27.18 6.07
CA GLN A 680 1.83 -26.95 5.51
C GLN A 680 0.87 -28.09 5.85
N LYS A 681 1.31 -29.35 5.77
CA LYS A 681 0.50 -30.53 6.07
C LYS A 681 0.21 -30.67 7.56
N VAL A 682 1.18 -30.36 8.43
CA VAL A 682 0.94 -30.34 9.87
C VAL A 682 -0.09 -29.27 10.23
N ALA A 683 0.04 -28.04 9.70
CA ALA A 683 -0.88 -26.93 9.95
C ALA A 683 -2.25 -27.02 9.25
N LYS A 684 -2.62 -28.17 8.66
CA LYS A 684 -3.88 -28.35 7.89
C LYS A 684 -5.03 -28.92 8.71
N TYR A 685 -4.84 -29.17 10.01
CA TYR A 685 -5.93 -29.66 10.87
C TYR A 685 -7.07 -28.64 11.03
N LYS A 686 -6.77 -27.33 10.91
CA LYS A 686 -7.73 -26.23 10.92
C LYS A 686 -7.33 -25.19 9.88
N GLN A 687 -8.32 -24.65 9.17
CA GLN A 687 -8.11 -23.53 8.26
C GLN A 687 -8.25 -22.23 9.06
N VAL A 688 -7.25 -21.34 8.96
CA VAL A 688 -7.31 -19.98 9.51
C VAL A 688 -8.00 -19.08 8.48
N GLU A 689 -9.24 -18.68 8.75
CA GLU A 689 -10.11 -18.05 7.74
C GLU A 689 -9.64 -16.65 7.33
N TRP A 690 -9.18 -15.83 8.28
CA TRP A 690 -8.82 -14.44 8.01
C TRP A 690 -7.66 -14.30 7.02
N ILE A 691 -6.74 -15.29 6.94
CA ILE A 691 -5.58 -15.25 6.03
C ILE A 691 -6.01 -15.11 4.56
N LYS A 692 -7.16 -15.68 4.19
CA LYS A 692 -7.64 -15.68 2.81
C LYS A 692 -8.14 -14.29 2.38
N ASP A 693 -8.86 -13.61 3.26
CA ASP A 693 -9.57 -12.36 2.95
C ASP A 693 -8.85 -11.12 3.52
N LYS A 694 -7.68 -11.28 4.15
CA LYS A 694 -6.92 -10.19 4.78
C LYS A 694 -6.56 -9.02 3.84
N ASP A 695 -6.46 -9.28 2.54
CA ASP A 695 -6.16 -8.29 1.49
C ASP A 695 -7.38 -8.00 0.60
N ASN A 696 -8.58 -8.49 0.99
CA ASN A 696 -9.82 -8.31 0.22
C ASN A 696 -10.53 -7.02 0.65
N SER A 697 -10.34 -5.95 -0.13
CA SER A 697 -11.00 -4.65 0.10
C SER A 697 -12.53 -4.68 0.04
N TYR A 698 -13.12 -5.78 -0.42
CA TYR A 698 -14.56 -5.98 -0.54
C TYR A 698 -15.16 -6.90 0.53
N ALA A 699 -14.36 -7.34 1.51
CA ALA A 699 -14.85 -8.23 2.57
C ALA A 699 -15.99 -7.62 3.41
N TYR A 700 -16.04 -6.28 3.50
CA TYR A 700 -17.12 -5.53 4.17
C TYR A 700 -18.22 -5.04 3.19
N ILE A 701 -18.46 -5.78 2.10
CA ILE A 701 -19.71 -5.65 1.34
C ILE A 701 -20.79 -6.50 2.03
N GLY A 702 -21.85 -5.85 2.52
CA GLY A 702 -22.94 -6.51 3.24
C GLY A 702 -22.59 -6.74 4.71
N ALA A 703 -23.27 -7.69 5.36
CA ALA A 703 -23.24 -7.84 6.82
C ALA A 703 -22.14 -8.76 7.39
N GLU A 704 -21.43 -9.56 6.57
CA GLU A 704 -20.60 -10.67 7.08
C GLU A 704 -19.17 -10.29 7.50
N GLY A 705 -18.57 -9.25 6.91
CA GLY A 705 -17.18 -8.83 7.20
C GLY A 705 -16.11 -9.89 6.86
N ILE A 706 -14.89 -9.68 7.36
CA ILE A 706 -13.81 -10.70 7.25
C ILE A 706 -14.11 -11.84 8.22
N LYS A 707 -14.02 -13.09 7.76
CA LYS A 707 -14.27 -14.24 8.64
C LYS A 707 -13.04 -14.59 9.45
N THR A 708 -13.27 -14.95 10.71
CA THR A 708 -12.25 -15.51 11.60
C THR A 708 -12.87 -16.64 12.40
N ASN A 709 -12.05 -17.66 12.68
CA ASN A 709 -12.44 -18.86 13.39
C ASN A 709 -11.37 -19.31 14.39
N THR A 710 -10.45 -18.41 14.73
CA THR A 710 -9.32 -18.62 15.64
C THR A 710 -9.24 -17.48 16.66
N GLN A 711 -9.00 -17.86 17.90
CA GLN A 711 -8.51 -17.08 19.04
C GLN A 711 -6.99 -16.87 18.92
N ASP A 712 -6.63 -15.93 18.07
CA ASP A 712 -5.26 -15.46 17.85
C ASP A 712 -5.24 -13.92 17.78
N PRO A 713 -4.06 -13.28 17.84
CA PRO A 713 -3.98 -11.82 17.87
C PRO A 713 -4.70 -11.12 16.72
N VAL A 714 -4.59 -11.65 15.49
CA VAL A 714 -5.26 -11.09 14.32
C VAL A 714 -6.74 -11.48 14.31
N GLY A 715 -7.06 -12.70 14.76
CA GLY A 715 -8.43 -13.14 14.98
C GLY A 715 -9.22 -12.15 15.85
N TRP A 716 -8.65 -11.69 16.97
CA TRP A 716 -9.29 -10.71 17.86
C TRP A 716 -9.51 -9.34 17.20
N MET A 717 -8.56 -8.89 16.36
CA MET A 717 -8.72 -7.65 15.60
C MET A 717 -9.92 -7.74 14.65
N VAL A 718 -10.05 -8.87 13.94
CA VAL A 718 -11.18 -9.13 13.04
C VAL A 718 -12.50 -9.24 13.81
N GLU A 719 -12.53 -9.97 14.93
CA GLU A 719 -13.72 -10.09 15.78
C GLU A 719 -14.21 -8.73 16.27
N GLN A 720 -13.30 -7.88 16.77
CA GLN A 720 -13.65 -6.55 17.26
C GLN A 720 -14.21 -5.66 16.14
N ALA A 721 -13.57 -5.66 14.96
CA ALA A 721 -14.07 -4.92 13.81
C ALA A 721 -15.48 -5.37 13.44
N ASN A 722 -15.71 -6.69 13.34
CA ASN A 722 -17.01 -7.26 13.00
C ASN A 722 -18.10 -6.98 14.05
N GLN A 723 -17.76 -6.96 15.34
CA GLN A 723 -18.70 -6.66 16.43
C GLN A 723 -19.22 -5.22 16.38
N ILE A 724 -18.38 -4.27 15.94
CA ILE A 724 -18.72 -2.85 15.85
C ILE A 724 -19.35 -2.51 14.50
N TYR A 725 -18.92 -3.21 13.45
CA TYR A 725 -19.42 -3.04 12.10
C TYR A 725 -20.94 -3.24 12.03
N LYS A 726 -21.59 -2.41 11.22
CA LYS A 726 -22.99 -2.57 10.84
C LYS A 726 -23.08 -2.31 9.36
N GLU A 727 -23.90 -3.11 8.67
CA GLU A 727 -24.18 -2.88 7.27
C GLU A 727 -24.69 -1.45 7.08
N TYR A 728 -23.98 -0.69 6.24
CA TYR A 728 -24.25 0.72 6.01
C TYR A 728 -25.11 0.92 4.76
N SER A 729 -25.90 1.99 4.76
CA SER A 729 -26.89 2.31 3.73
C SER A 729 -26.63 3.66 3.06
N LEU A 730 -25.37 3.97 2.76
CA LEU A 730 -25.02 5.09 1.88
C LEU A 730 -25.60 4.82 0.49
N ILE A 731 -26.84 5.22 0.28
CA ILE A 731 -27.55 5.06 -0.99
C ILE A 731 -27.40 6.35 -1.77
N GLY A 732 -26.79 6.25 -2.93
CA GLY A 732 -26.69 7.36 -3.85
C GLY A 732 -28.02 7.61 -4.56
N ASP A 733 -28.26 8.86 -4.89
CA ASP A 733 -29.41 9.29 -5.64
C ASP A 733 -29.15 9.12 -7.13
N ARG A 734 -29.94 8.25 -7.75
CA ARG A 734 -29.91 8.00 -9.19
C ARG A 734 -30.77 8.99 -9.98
N ASN A 735 -31.59 9.83 -9.33
CA ASN A 735 -32.27 10.92 -10.02
C ASN A 735 -31.36 12.13 -10.16
N TYR A 736 -30.54 12.05 -11.18
CA TYR A 736 -29.52 13.03 -11.51
C TYR A 736 -30.03 14.47 -11.73
N ASN A 737 -31.29 14.66 -12.14
CA ASN A 737 -31.89 15.98 -12.35
C ASN A 737 -31.83 16.86 -11.08
N ARG A 738 -31.76 16.23 -9.90
CA ARG A 738 -31.66 16.91 -8.60
C ARG A 738 -30.36 17.69 -8.45
N PHE A 739 -29.32 17.33 -9.19
CA PHE A 739 -28.02 17.98 -9.16
C PHE A 739 -27.83 18.99 -10.31
N ASP A 740 -28.81 19.17 -11.19
CA ASP A 740 -28.72 20.09 -12.33
C ASP A 740 -28.50 21.55 -11.90
N HIS A 741 -28.87 21.90 -10.67
CA HIS A 741 -28.73 23.25 -10.14
C HIS A 741 -27.27 23.75 -10.07
N ILE A 742 -26.27 22.85 -10.05
CA ILE A 742 -24.85 23.23 -10.05
C ILE A 742 -24.45 24.05 -11.29
N PHE A 743 -25.11 23.79 -12.44
CA PHE A 743 -24.90 24.55 -13.67
C PHE A 743 -26.23 25.09 -14.22
N PRO A 744 -26.33 26.37 -14.58
CA PRO A 744 -27.52 26.91 -15.24
C PRO A 744 -27.88 26.11 -16.52
N LYS A 745 -29.17 25.94 -16.81
CA LYS A 745 -29.59 25.14 -17.98
C LYS A 745 -29.20 25.77 -19.32
N ASP A 746 -29.02 27.07 -19.35
CA ASP A 746 -28.63 27.89 -20.49
C ASP A 746 -27.11 28.10 -20.61
N SER A 747 -26.30 27.53 -19.71
CA SER A 747 -24.84 27.70 -19.71
C SER A 747 -24.10 26.86 -20.76
N HIS A 748 -24.82 26.18 -21.66
CA HIS A 748 -24.24 25.36 -22.73
C HIS A 748 -25.12 25.36 -23.98
N THR A 749 -24.52 25.06 -25.13
CA THR A 749 -25.24 24.98 -26.41
C THR A 749 -25.58 23.52 -26.78
N ALA A 750 -26.48 23.34 -27.75
CA ALA A 750 -26.78 22.00 -28.28
C ALA A 750 -25.54 21.31 -28.89
N ALA A 751 -24.61 22.09 -29.46
CA ALA A 751 -23.34 21.57 -29.97
C ALA A 751 -22.44 21.06 -28.83
N ASP A 752 -22.44 21.74 -27.68
CA ASP A 752 -21.73 21.28 -26.49
C ASP A 752 -22.33 19.98 -25.94
N SER A 753 -23.66 19.84 -25.95
CA SER A 753 -24.32 18.59 -25.54
C SER A 753 -23.94 17.42 -26.44
N GLU A 754 -23.86 17.62 -27.75
CA GLU A 754 -23.47 16.56 -28.69
C GLU A 754 -22.00 16.16 -28.50
N TRP A 755 -21.12 17.14 -28.28
CA TRP A 755 -19.74 16.89 -27.89
C TRP A 755 -19.66 16.07 -26.59
N ALA A 756 -20.41 16.45 -25.55
CA ALA A 756 -20.40 15.77 -24.26
C ALA A 756 -20.84 14.30 -24.38
N LYS A 757 -21.87 14.02 -25.19
CA LYS A 757 -22.29 12.65 -25.51
C LYS A 757 -21.18 11.88 -26.23
N GLY A 758 -20.48 12.50 -27.17
CA GLY A 758 -19.35 11.88 -27.86
C GLY A 758 -18.23 11.47 -26.89
N ILE A 759 -17.83 12.40 -26.01
CA ILE A 759 -16.81 12.15 -24.97
C ILE A 759 -17.23 10.99 -24.06
N ALA A 760 -18.43 11.07 -23.50
CA ALA A 760 -18.97 10.06 -22.60
C ALA A 760 -19.10 8.69 -23.26
N THR A 761 -19.59 8.64 -24.50
CA THR A 761 -19.74 7.37 -25.25
C THR A 761 -18.39 6.68 -25.39
N HIS A 762 -17.34 7.43 -25.75
CA HIS A 762 -16.01 6.87 -25.92
C HIS A 762 -15.39 6.45 -24.59
N TYR A 763 -15.44 7.32 -23.58
CA TYR A 763 -14.91 7.02 -22.25
C TYR A 763 -15.59 5.81 -21.61
N ASN A 764 -16.93 5.75 -21.62
CA ASN A 764 -17.68 4.64 -21.06
C ASN A 764 -17.42 3.33 -21.81
N LYS A 765 -17.14 3.38 -23.12
CA LYS A 765 -16.70 2.21 -23.87
C LYS A 765 -15.35 1.70 -23.35
N LEU A 766 -14.36 2.57 -23.21
CA LEU A 766 -13.03 2.21 -22.67
C LEU A 766 -13.13 1.64 -21.25
N ILE A 767 -13.90 2.29 -20.36
CA ILE A 767 -14.13 1.80 -18.99
C ILE A 767 -14.88 0.46 -18.97
N SER A 768 -15.90 0.29 -19.81
CA SER A 768 -16.65 -0.98 -19.89
C SER A 768 -15.75 -2.13 -20.36
N GLU A 769 -14.86 -1.87 -21.33
CA GLU A 769 -13.86 -2.82 -21.79
C GLU A 769 -12.83 -3.16 -20.68
N ALA A 770 -12.38 -2.15 -19.92
CA ALA A 770 -11.48 -2.34 -18.77
C ALA A 770 -12.12 -3.17 -17.65
N VAL A 771 -13.36 -2.84 -17.25
CA VAL A 771 -14.12 -3.58 -16.22
C VAL A 771 -14.42 -5.01 -16.65
N ALA A 772 -14.85 -5.21 -17.90
CA ALA A 772 -15.07 -6.55 -18.44
C ALA A 772 -13.77 -7.37 -18.43
N SER A 773 -12.64 -6.75 -18.76
CA SER A 773 -11.33 -7.39 -18.70
C SER A 773 -10.95 -7.76 -17.26
N ARG A 774 -11.18 -6.86 -16.28
CA ARG A 774 -10.93 -7.11 -14.85
C ARG A 774 -11.74 -8.29 -14.32
N SER A 775 -13.02 -8.39 -14.68
CA SER A 775 -13.88 -9.50 -14.26
C SER A 775 -13.44 -10.84 -14.87
N ARG A 776 -12.99 -10.83 -16.13
CA ARG A 776 -12.42 -12.03 -16.77
C ARG A 776 -11.09 -12.44 -16.16
N LEU A 777 -10.21 -11.48 -15.82
CA LEU A 777 -8.89 -11.71 -15.24
C LEU A 777 -8.94 -12.62 -13.99
N GLU A 778 -10.01 -12.57 -13.20
CA GLU A 778 -10.19 -13.42 -12.01
C GLU A 778 -10.11 -14.93 -12.33
N HIS A 779 -10.42 -15.34 -13.56
CA HIS A 779 -10.51 -16.73 -13.97
C HIS A 779 -9.73 -17.04 -15.26
N GLU A 780 -9.39 -16.03 -16.05
CA GLU A 780 -8.82 -16.14 -17.40
C GLU A 780 -7.45 -15.46 -17.52
N GLU A 781 -6.71 -15.33 -16.41
CA GLU A 781 -5.38 -14.72 -16.41
C GLU A 781 -4.42 -15.49 -17.34
N GLY A 782 -3.68 -14.72 -18.15
CA GLY A 782 -2.70 -15.26 -19.09
C GLY A 782 -3.33 -15.76 -20.40
N ILE A 783 -2.53 -16.44 -21.21
CA ILE A 783 -2.84 -16.73 -22.63
C ILE A 783 -4.08 -17.59 -22.82
N ALA A 784 -4.85 -17.22 -23.83
CA ALA A 784 -5.92 -18.02 -24.39
C ALA A 784 -5.50 -18.70 -25.70
N LEU A 785 -6.23 -19.74 -26.06
CA LEU A 785 -6.07 -20.44 -27.33
C LEU A 785 -7.38 -20.37 -28.09
N THR A 786 -7.31 -20.13 -29.40
CA THR A 786 -8.45 -20.25 -30.30
C THR A 786 -8.30 -21.53 -31.12
N ALA A 787 -9.30 -22.41 -31.06
CA ALA A 787 -9.40 -23.58 -31.92
C ALA A 787 -10.45 -23.34 -33.02
N THR A 788 -10.00 -23.22 -34.27
CA THR A 788 -10.82 -22.84 -35.42
C THR A 788 -11.11 -24.05 -36.32
N SER A 789 -12.38 -24.32 -36.58
CA SER A 789 -12.79 -25.35 -37.54
C SER A 789 -12.59 -24.91 -39.00
N SER A 790 -12.57 -25.87 -39.93
CA SER A 790 -12.53 -25.58 -41.38
C SER A 790 -13.70 -24.73 -41.91
N LYS A 791 -14.80 -24.64 -41.15
CA LYS A 791 -15.97 -23.79 -41.46
C LYS A 791 -15.86 -22.39 -40.84
N GLY A 792 -14.77 -22.06 -40.15
CA GLY A 792 -14.54 -20.77 -39.51
C GLY A 792 -15.15 -20.62 -38.11
N ASN A 793 -15.83 -21.64 -37.56
CA ASN A 793 -16.29 -21.61 -36.16
C ASN A 793 -15.11 -21.66 -35.20
N LYS A 794 -15.15 -20.85 -34.14
CA LYS A 794 -14.05 -20.68 -33.18
C LYS A 794 -14.46 -21.13 -31.79
N ILE A 795 -13.62 -21.95 -31.15
CA ILE A 795 -13.72 -22.32 -29.74
C ILE A 795 -12.60 -21.58 -29.03
N GLU A 796 -12.95 -20.68 -28.12
CA GLU A 796 -12.00 -19.98 -27.26
C GLU A 796 -11.79 -20.82 -25.98
N ILE A 797 -10.52 -21.13 -25.72
CA ILE A 797 -10.04 -21.91 -24.59
C ILE A 797 -9.19 -20.98 -23.72
N VAL A 798 -9.58 -20.80 -22.47
CA VAL A 798 -8.97 -19.88 -21.50
C VAL A 798 -8.30 -20.65 -20.35
N SER A 799 -7.52 -19.96 -19.52
CA SER A 799 -6.85 -20.55 -18.36
C SER A 799 -5.91 -21.72 -18.73
N ALA A 800 -5.31 -21.67 -19.93
CA ALA A 800 -4.48 -22.75 -20.45
C ALA A 800 -3.25 -23.04 -19.56
N ILE A 801 -2.67 -22.00 -18.99
CA ILE A 801 -1.55 -22.09 -18.04
C ILE A 801 -1.98 -22.76 -16.73
N ALA A 802 -3.18 -22.50 -16.22
CA ALA A 802 -3.64 -23.14 -14.98
C ALA A 802 -3.78 -24.67 -15.12
N THR A 803 -4.01 -25.16 -16.35
CA THR A 803 -4.05 -26.58 -16.67
C THR A 803 -2.70 -27.18 -17.05
N ASP A 804 -1.72 -26.35 -17.42
CA ASP A 804 -0.34 -26.73 -17.73
C ASP A 804 0.65 -25.70 -17.12
N PRO A 805 0.80 -25.70 -15.78
CA PRO A 805 1.56 -24.66 -15.07
C PRO A 805 3.06 -24.70 -15.37
N ASP A 806 3.59 -25.83 -15.83
CA ASP A 806 4.98 -25.97 -16.27
C ASP A 806 5.17 -25.42 -17.70
N GLY A 807 4.09 -25.32 -18.48
CA GLY A 807 4.09 -24.76 -19.83
C GLY A 807 4.84 -25.62 -20.86
N GLU A 808 5.07 -26.91 -20.57
CA GLU A 808 5.84 -27.82 -21.43
C GLU A 808 4.97 -28.67 -22.36
N SER A 809 3.65 -28.56 -22.28
CA SER A 809 2.73 -29.34 -23.11
C SER A 809 2.99 -29.16 -24.61
N PRO A 810 2.86 -30.23 -25.43
CA PRO A 810 2.94 -30.14 -26.89
C PRO A 810 1.94 -29.14 -27.51
N ILE A 811 0.88 -28.80 -26.78
CA ILE A 811 -0.17 -27.89 -27.23
C ILE A 811 0.37 -26.52 -27.62
N TRP A 812 1.43 -26.05 -26.94
CA TRP A 812 2.04 -24.74 -27.19
C TRP A 812 2.74 -24.70 -28.55
N GLU A 813 3.42 -25.78 -28.96
CA GLU A 813 4.02 -25.86 -30.31
C GLU A 813 2.98 -25.96 -31.40
N ILE A 814 1.93 -26.75 -31.18
CA ILE A 814 0.81 -26.90 -32.11
C ILE A 814 0.16 -25.53 -32.36
N ALA A 815 -0.15 -24.80 -31.29
CA ALA A 815 -0.72 -23.45 -31.37
C ALA A 815 0.19 -22.47 -32.11
N ARG A 816 1.50 -22.53 -31.83
CA ARG A 816 2.50 -21.65 -32.46
C ARG A 816 2.61 -21.85 -33.97
N LYS A 817 2.59 -23.11 -34.42
CA LYS A 817 2.65 -23.46 -35.84
C LYS A 817 1.31 -23.30 -36.56
N GLY A 818 0.22 -23.09 -35.83
CA GLY A 818 -1.11 -23.08 -36.40
C GLY A 818 -1.54 -24.46 -36.89
N GLU A 819 -1.07 -25.54 -36.24
CA GLU A 819 -1.39 -26.92 -36.60
C GLU A 819 -2.80 -27.31 -36.11
N THR A 820 -3.33 -28.39 -36.66
CA THR A 820 -4.67 -28.88 -36.31
C THR A 820 -4.62 -29.94 -35.23
N VAL A 821 -5.54 -29.88 -34.27
CA VAL A 821 -5.69 -30.86 -33.18
C VAL A 821 -7.16 -31.23 -32.96
N ASP A 822 -7.39 -32.45 -32.47
CA ASP A 822 -8.71 -32.90 -32.04
C ASP A 822 -8.94 -32.48 -30.59
N ILE A 823 -10.05 -31.77 -30.32
CA ILE A 823 -10.41 -31.31 -28.98
C ILE A 823 -11.64 -32.05 -28.48
N GLN A 824 -11.50 -32.73 -27.34
CA GLN A 824 -12.58 -33.37 -26.59
C GLN A 824 -13.09 -32.45 -25.45
N MET A 825 -14.40 -32.37 -25.29
CA MET A 825 -15.05 -31.64 -24.20
C MET A 825 -15.09 -32.46 -22.89
N ALA A 826 -14.22 -32.10 -21.95
CA ALA A 826 -14.20 -32.46 -20.54
C ALA A 826 -15.34 -31.84 -19.70
N LYS A 827 -15.85 -32.50 -18.65
CA LYS A 827 -16.55 -31.78 -17.56
C LYS A 827 -15.51 -31.11 -16.65
N ASN A 828 -15.70 -29.83 -16.32
CA ASN A 828 -14.94 -29.18 -15.26
C ASN A 828 -15.42 -29.68 -13.88
N LYS A 829 -14.48 -30.06 -13.02
CA LYS A 829 -14.76 -30.58 -11.67
C LYS A 829 -14.27 -29.65 -10.56
N ASP A 830 -13.67 -28.52 -10.92
CA ASP A 830 -13.27 -27.52 -9.95
C ASP A 830 -14.50 -26.75 -9.47
N TRP A 831 -14.85 -26.95 -8.20
CA TRP A 831 -16.02 -26.34 -7.56
C TRP A 831 -16.00 -24.80 -7.60
N LYS A 832 -14.82 -24.18 -7.73
CA LYS A 832 -14.69 -22.72 -7.82
C LYS A 832 -15.14 -22.20 -9.18
N THR A 833 -14.81 -22.91 -10.24
CA THR A 833 -14.98 -22.45 -11.62
C THR A 833 -16.10 -23.18 -12.36
N GLU A 834 -16.59 -24.32 -11.87
CA GLU A 834 -17.55 -25.18 -12.58
C GLU A 834 -18.86 -24.48 -12.96
N LYS A 835 -19.31 -23.49 -12.18
CA LYS A 835 -20.55 -22.75 -12.46
C LYS A 835 -20.41 -21.85 -13.68
N GLN A 836 -19.28 -21.18 -13.83
CA GLN A 836 -19.02 -20.23 -14.91
C GLN A 836 -18.37 -20.92 -16.12
N TYR A 837 -17.57 -21.96 -15.87
CA TYR A 837 -16.82 -22.73 -16.86
C TYR A 837 -17.17 -24.22 -16.71
N PRO A 838 -18.35 -24.67 -17.18
CA PRO A 838 -18.82 -26.05 -17.00
C PRO A 838 -17.99 -27.10 -17.77
N TYR A 839 -17.25 -26.68 -18.79
CA TYR A 839 -16.47 -27.59 -19.67
C TYR A 839 -14.99 -27.21 -19.69
N LYS A 840 -14.13 -28.23 -19.86
CA LYS A 840 -12.70 -28.09 -20.15
C LYS A 840 -12.35 -28.69 -21.51
N ALA A 841 -11.37 -28.11 -22.20
CA ALA A 841 -10.81 -28.64 -23.44
C ALA A 841 -9.73 -29.68 -23.14
N VAL A 842 -9.80 -30.82 -23.82
CA VAL A 842 -8.78 -31.89 -23.76
C VAL A 842 -8.31 -32.19 -25.17
N ALA A 843 -7.03 -31.96 -25.46
CA ALA A 843 -6.43 -32.33 -26.74
C ALA A 843 -6.13 -33.83 -26.80
N LEU A 844 -6.38 -34.43 -27.96
CA LEU A 844 -6.06 -35.83 -28.26
C LEU A 844 -4.81 -35.86 -29.16
N ILE A 845 -3.65 -36.19 -28.59
CA ILE A 845 -2.35 -36.17 -29.29
C ILE A 845 -1.68 -37.53 -29.08
N ASP A 846 -1.34 -38.24 -30.15
CA ASP A 846 -0.59 -39.51 -30.13
C ASP A 846 -1.06 -40.56 -29.10
N ARG A 847 -2.38 -40.61 -28.84
CA ARG A 847 -3.12 -41.45 -27.87
C ARG A 847 -3.16 -40.94 -26.43
N ASP A 848 -2.46 -39.86 -26.12
CA ASP A 848 -2.54 -39.17 -24.83
C ASP A 848 -3.67 -38.13 -24.82
N LYS A 849 -4.20 -37.91 -23.61
CA LYS A 849 -5.19 -36.88 -23.33
C LYS A 849 -4.52 -35.78 -22.53
N ILE A 850 -4.43 -34.60 -23.14
CA ILE A 850 -3.75 -33.45 -22.54
C ILE A 850 -4.79 -32.40 -22.22
N ASP A 851 -4.87 -31.98 -20.95
CA ASP A 851 -5.73 -30.86 -20.56
C ASP A 851 -5.18 -29.57 -21.18
N VAL A 852 -6.04 -28.79 -21.84
CA VAL A 852 -5.63 -27.59 -22.59
C VAL A 852 -6.11 -26.30 -21.93
N GLY A 853 -7.24 -26.34 -21.24
CA GLY A 853 -7.82 -25.18 -20.57
C GLY A 853 -9.33 -25.30 -20.39
N LEU A 854 -9.98 -24.21 -19.99
CA LEU A 854 -11.41 -24.09 -19.78
C LEU A 854 -12.11 -23.51 -21.02
N ILE A 855 -13.35 -23.89 -21.30
CA ILE A 855 -14.12 -23.32 -22.42
C ILE A 855 -14.71 -21.98 -22.00
N SER A 856 -14.44 -20.92 -22.77
CA SER A 856 -14.88 -19.58 -22.40
C SER A 856 -16.41 -19.42 -22.38
N PRO A 857 -16.98 -18.57 -21.51
CA PRO A 857 -18.40 -18.24 -21.52
C PRO A 857 -18.89 -17.70 -22.87
N ALA A 858 -18.03 -16.99 -23.61
CA ALA A 858 -18.35 -16.51 -24.96
C ALA A 858 -18.58 -17.67 -25.94
N THR A 859 -17.73 -18.71 -25.88
CA THR A 859 -17.92 -19.93 -26.68
C THR A 859 -19.19 -20.66 -26.30
N LEU A 860 -19.51 -20.73 -25.00
CA LEU A 860 -20.75 -21.36 -24.52
C LEU A 860 -22.00 -20.57 -24.94
N ALA A 861 -21.94 -19.24 -24.97
CA ALA A 861 -23.03 -18.42 -25.47
C ALA A 861 -23.26 -18.64 -26.98
N ALA A 862 -22.18 -18.76 -27.76
CA ALA A 862 -22.26 -18.97 -29.20
C ALA A 862 -22.69 -20.41 -29.58
N TYR A 863 -22.18 -21.42 -28.88
CA TYR A 863 -22.25 -22.82 -29.31
C TYR A 863 -22.78 -23.79 -28.23
N GLY A 864 -23.24 -23.32 -27.08
CA GLY A 864 -23.56 -24.15 -25.91
C GLY A 864 -24.60 -25.25 -26.15
N LYS A 865 -25.48 -25.12 -27.15
CA LYS A 865 -26.41 -26.17 -27.56
C LYS A 865 -25.74 -27.38 -28.25
N THR A 866 -24.51 -27.22 -28.70
CA THR A 866 -23.74 -28.23 -29.46
C THR A 866 -22.58 -28.83 -28.67
N ILE A 867 -22.27 -28.25 -27.50
CA ILE A 867 -21.20 -28.67 -26.60
C ILE A 867 -21.81 -29.60 -25.54
N GLU A 868 -21.25 -30.80 -25.42
CA GLU A 868 -21.65 -31.80 -24.43
C GLU A 868 -20.42 -32.61 -23.99
N THR A 869 -20.46 -33.16 -22.77
CA THR A 869 -19.33 -33.94 -22.24
C THR A 869 -19.03 -35.14 -23.14
N GLY A 870 -17.76 -35.31 -23.50
CA GLY A 870 -17.28 -36.39 -24.36
C GLY A 870 -17.31 -36.06 -25.86
N LYS A 871 -17.96 -34.97 -26.28
CA LYS A 871 -17.96 -34.50 -27.67
C LYS A 871 -16.54 -34.25 -28.17
N ILE A 872 -16.24 -34.69 -29.39
CA ILE A 872 -14.95 -34.46 -30.05
C ILE A 872 -15.17 -33.57 -31.26
N PHE A 873 -14.37 -32.51 -31.35
CA PHE A 873 -14.28 -31.63 -32.51
C PHE A 873 -12.93 -31.89 -33.17
N GLY A 874 -12.96 -32.47 -34.37
CA GLY A 874 -11.75 -32.90 -35.05
C GLY A 874 -11.13 -31.83 -35.95
N ASN A 875 -9.81 -31.92 -36.14
CA ASN A 875 -9.00 -31.08 -37.04
C ASN A 875 -9.21 -29.57 -36.82
N LEU A 876 -9.21 -29.10 -35.57
CA LEU A 876 -9.31 -27.68 -35.26
C LEU A 876 -7.93 -27.04 -35.35
N LYS A 877 -7.79 -26.00 -36.18
CA LYS A 877 -6.57 -25.18 -36.25
C LYS A 877 -6.41 -24.43 -34.92
N LEU A 878 -5.35 -24.71 -34.18
CA LEU A 878 -5.09 -24.07 -32.90
C LEU A 878 -4.18 -22.86 -33.09
N GLU A 879 -4.54 -21.73 -32.52
CA GLU A 879 -3.77 -20.49 -32.62
C GLU A 879 -3.76 -19.78 -31.26
N PHE A 880 -2.69 -19.02 -31.00
CA PHE A 880 -2.63 -18.16 -29.84
C PHE A 880 -3.64 -17.01 -29.93
N GLN A 881 -4.22 -16.70 -28.78
CA GLN A 881 -4.96 -15.48 -28.56
C GLN A 881 -4.36 -14.80 -27.33
N LEU A 882 -3.93 -13.54 -27.48
CA LEU A 882 -3.45 -12.76 -26.35
C LEU A 882 -4.49 -12.77 -25.24
N GLY A 883 -4.02 -13.16 -24.06
CA GLY A 883 -4.81 -13.29 -22.86
C GLY A 883 -5.13 -11.97 -22.19
N ILE A 884 -5.60 -12.05 -20.95
CA ILE A 884 -5.80 -10.86 -20.11
C ILE A 884 -4.73 -10.89 -19.01
N SER A 885 -3.94 -9.83 -18.91
CA SER A 885 -3.02 -9.61 -17.80
C SER A 885 -3.52 -8.52 -16.85
N LYS A 886 -3.03 -8.52 -15.61
CA LYS A 886 -3.33 -7.45 -14.65
C LYS A 886 -2.88 -6.07 -15.15
N ASN A 887 -1.69 -6.00 -15.76
CA ASN A 887 -1.19 -4.74 -16.32
C ASN A 887 -2.06 -4.29 -17.50
N ASP A 888 -2.59 -5.21 -18.32
CA ASP A 888 -3.48 -4.85 -19.43
C ASP A 888 -4.77 -4.20 -18.90
N VAL A 889 -5.27 -4.69 -17.76
CA VAL A 889 -6.44 -4.11 -17.09
C VAL A 889 -6.10 -2.72 -16.57
N ASP A 890 -4.97 -2.57 -15.85
CA ASP A 890 -4.52 -1.29 -15.29
C ASP A 890 -4.24 -0.27 -16.41
N ASP A 891 -3.59 -0.68 -17.51
CA ASP A 891 -3.30 0.14 -18.69
C ASP A 891 -4.58 0.55 -19.43
N LYS A 892 -5.60 -0.31 -19.51
CA LYS A 892 -6.92 0.06 -20.07
C LYS A 892 -7.61 1.12 -19.22
N PHE A 893 -7.50 1.05 -17.90
CA PHE A 893 -7.98 2.12 -17.02
C PHE A 893 -7.16 3.41 -17.24
N ALA A 894 -5.83 3.32 -17.29
CA ALA A 894 -4.95 4.46 -17.54
C ALA A 894 -5.21 5.12 -18.91
N ALA A 895 -5.46 4.32 -19.95
CA ALA A 895 -5.81 4.81 -21.29
C ALA A 895 -7.14 5.59 -21.28
N ALA A 896 -8.12 5.14 -20.48
CA ALA A 896 -9.38 5.86 -20.31
C ALA A 896 -9.17 7.22 -19.61
N GLU A 897 -8.31 7.30 -18.58
CA GLU A 897 -7.98 8.57 -17.93
C GLU A 897 -7.17 9.49 -18.86
N LYS A 898 -6.14 8.97 -19.55
CA LYS A 898 -5.34 9.72 -20.53
C LYS A 898 -6.18 10.27 -21.68
N TYR A 899 -7.21 9.54 -22.10
CA TYR A 899 -8.18 10.04 -23.06
C TYR A 899 -8.86 11.32 -22.55
N LEU A 900 -9.33 11.34 -21.29
CA LEU A 900 -9.95 12.54 -20.71
C LEU A 900 -8.96 13.70 -20.59
N GLU A 901 -7.73 13.46 -20.16
CA GLU A 901 -6.66 14.48 -20.08
C GLU A 901 -6.38 15.10 -21.45
N THR A 902 -6.19 14.28 -22.47
CA THR A 902 -5.96 14.75 -23.86
C THR A 902 -7.11 15.60 -24.36
N GLN A 903 -8.36 15.20 -24.08
CA GLN A 903 -9.54 15.97 -24.46
C GLN A 903 -9.66 17.28 -23.68
N ARG A 904 -9.27 17.31 -22.40
CA ARG A 904 -9.25 18.51 -21.56
C ARG A 904 -8.23 19.52 -22.07
N ASP A 905 -7.01 19.06 -22.36
CA ASP A 905 -5.89 19.94 -22.73
C ASP A 905 -6.09 20.56 -24.11
N ALA A 906 -6.86 19.91 -24.98
CA ALA A 906 -7.29 20.47 -26.26
C ALA A 906 -8.36 21.57 -26.15
N ILE A 907 -8.95 21.79 -24.98
CA ILE A 907 -10.04 22.75 -24.76
C ILE A 907 -9.49 24.07 -24.19
N PRO A 908 -9.70 25.20 -24.87
CA PRO A 908 -9.31 26.52 -24.35
C PRO A 908 -9.99 26.83 -23.02
N GLU A 909 -9.29 27.51 -22.12
CA GLU A 909 -9.79 27.84 -20.77
C GLU A 909 -11.16 28.54 -20.80
N SER A 910 -11.34 29.48 -21.72
CA SER A 910 -12.61 30.21 -21.93
C SER A 910 -13.82 29.33 -22.29
N GLU A 911 -13.61 28.08 -22.72
CA GLU A 911 -14.68 27.14 -23.06
C GLU A 911 -14.96 26.12 -21.95
N ARG A 912 -14.08 26.00 -20.95
CA ARG A 912 -14.15 24.91 -19.96
C ARG A 912 -15.45 24.92 -19.18
N GLU A 913 -15.98 26.09 -18.83
CA GLU A 913 -17.23 26.22 -18.07
C GLU A 913 -18.45 25.66 -18.84
N ARG A 914 -18.64 26.07 -20.10
CA ARG A 914 -19.75 25.58 -20.93
C ARG A 914 -19.63 24.08 -21.24
N ARG A 915 -18.39 23.57 -21.37
CA ARG A 915 -18.10 22.14 -21.61
C ARG A 915 -18.38 21.31 -20.37
N ALA A 916 -17.97 21.78 -19.18
CA ALA A 916 -18.31 21.16 -17.90
C ALA A 916 -19.83 21.10 -17.70
N ALA A 917 -20.53 22.20 -17.97
CA ALA A 917 -21.99 22.25 -17.89
C ALA A 917 -22.67 21.25 -18.85
N ALA A 918 -22.17 21.11 -20.08
CA ALA A 918 -22.70 20.15 -21.03
C ALA A 918 -22.51 18.71 -20.56
N LEU A 919 -21.34 18.34 -20.03
CA LEU A 919 -21.11 17.02 -19.41
C LEU A 919 -22.06 16.80 -18.24
N TRP A 920 -22.24 17.81 -17.39
CA TRP A 920 -23.10 17.76 -16.21
C TRP A 920 -24.56 17.45 -16.57
N HIS A 921 -25.17 18.23 -17.48
CA HIS A 921 -26.55 18.09 -17.91
C HIS A 921 -26.81 16.84 -18.78
N ASN A 922 -25.76 16.20 -19.33
CA ASN A 922 -25.86 14.95 -20.10
C ASN A 922 -25.61 13.69 -19.24
N ASN A 923 -25.75 13.77 -17.92
CA ASN A 923 -25.51 12.66 -16.98
C ASN A 923 -24.06 12.15 -16.91
N ASN A 924 -23.08 13.01 -17.20
CA ASN A 924 -21.65 12.66 -17.15
C ASN A 924 -20.91 13.49 -16.08
N ARG A 925 -21.50 13.61 -14.89
CA ARG A 925 -21.03 14.49 -13.80
C ARG A 925 -19.67 14.07 -13.24
N ALA A 926 -19.42 12.77 -13.10
CA ALA A 926 -18.08 12.27 -12.72
C ALA A 926 -17.01 12.63 -13.77
N ILE A 927 -17.35 12.61 -15.07
CA ILE A 927 -16.42 13.04 -16.13
C ILE A 927 -16.19 14.55 -16.06
N ALA A 928 -17.24 15.34 -15.79
CA ALA A 928 -17.11 16.78 -15.58
C ALA A 928 -16.15 17.10 -14.41
N GLY A 929 -16.30 16.39 -13.29
CA GLY A 929 -15.40 16.54 -12.12
C GLY A 929 -13.96 16.13 -12.41
N LYS A 930 -13.73 15.10 -13.23
CA LYS A 930 -12.39 14.66 -13.66
C LYS A 930 -11.71 15.63 -14.61
N MET A 931 -12.43 16.06 -15.66
CA MET A 931 -11.84 16.90 -16.70
C MET A 931 -11.72 18.36 -16.27
N PHE A 932 -12.67 18.85 -15.47
CA PHE A 932 -12.79 20.27 -15.12
C PHE A 932 -12.98 20.44 -13.61
N THR A 933 -12.11 19.79 -12.83
CA THR A 933 -12.15 19.80 -11.36
C THR A 933 -12.29 21.21 -10.80
N GLU A 934 -11.44 22.15 -11.23
CA GLU A 934 -11.46 23.55 -10.79
C GLU A 934 -12.79 24.25 -11.10
N VAL A 935 -13.39 24.01 -12.27
CA VAL A 935 -14.67 24.61 -12.66
C VAL A 935 -15.78 24.12 -11.75
N VAL A 936 -15.83 22.81 -11.49
CA VAL A 936 -16.84 22.21 -10.62
C VAL A 936 -16.63 22.67 -9.17
N ALA A 937 -15.39 22.68 -8.68
CA ALA A 937 -15.04 23.17 -7.36
C ALA A 937 -15.48 24.63 -7.16
N ASN A 938 -15.14 25.53 -8.09
CA ASN A 938 -15.54 26.94 -8.03
C ASN A 938 -17.06 27.11 -7.95
N ARG A 939 -17.85 26.27 -8.65
CA ARG A 939 -19.31 26.28 -8.54
C ARG A 939 -19.83 25.83 -7.17
N LEU A 940 -19.13 24.89 -6.54
CA LEU A 940 -19.50 24.32 -5.24
C LEU A 940 -19.14 25.23 -4.05
N GLN A 941 -18.29 26.25 -4.26
CA GLN A 941 -18.00 27.27 -3.23
C GLN A 941 -19.25 28.09 -2.84
N GLU A 942 -20.21 28.23 -3.76
CA GLU A 942 -21.46 28.94 -3.52
C GLU A 942 -22.66 28.01 -3.55
N LEU A 943 -23.71 28.37 -2.80
CA LEU A 943 -25.00 27.69 -2.87
C LEU A 943 -25.69 28.02 -4.19
N GLN A 944 -25.79 27.02 -5.07
CA GLN A 944 -26.44 27.15 -6.38
C GLN A 944 -27.95 26.85 -6.31
N VAL A 945 -28.45 26.39 -5.15
CA VAL A 945 -29.89 26.15 -4.93
C VAL A 945 -30.63 27.47 -4.72
N GLU A 946 -31.42 27.89 -5.72
CA GLU A 946 -32.24 29.10 -5.62
C GLU A 946 -33.68 28.84 -5.16
N LYS A 947 -34.24 27.68 -5.55
CA LYS A 947 -35.62 27.31 -5.27
C LYS A 947 -35.81 25.82 -5.06
N ILE A 948 -36.76 25.47 -4.21
CA ILE A 948 -37.22 24.09 -4.01
C ILE A 948 -38.70 23.99 -4.37
N LYS A 949 -39.03 23.02 -5.22
CA LYS A 949 -40.42 22.71 -5.55
C LYS A 949 -40.98 21.66 -4.59
N VAL A 950 -42.15 21.93 -4.02
CA VAL A 950 -42.87 21.03 -3.11
C VAL A 950 -44.21 20.65 -3.73
N ILE A 951 -44.62 19.39 -3.58
CA ILE A 951 -45.85 18.83 -4.12
C ILE A 951 -46.69 18.13 -3.04
N GLY A 952 -47.95 17.85 -3.37
CA GLY A 952 -48.84 17.11 -2.48
C GLY A 952 -49.49 17.98 -1.43
N LEU A 953 -49.58 19.30 -1.69
CA LEU A 953 -50.21 20.26 -0.78
C LEU A 953 -51.72 19.97 -0.57
N GLN A 954 -52.35 19.21 -1.47
CA GLN A 954 -53.76 18.83 -1.41
C GLN A 954 -54.08 17.62 -0.51
N TYR A 955 -53.07 16.90 -0.03
CA TYR A 955 -53.27 15.67 0.74
C TYR A 955 -53.32 15.92 2.25
N GLU A 956 -53.95 15.01 2.99
CA GLU A 956 -54.05 15.05 4.46
C GLU A 956 -52.69 14.98 5.17
N THR A 957 -51.64 14.57 4.48
CA THR A 957 -50.26 14.61 4.99
C THR A 957 -49.71 16.03 5.10
N ASN A 958 -50.33 17.02 4.44
CA ASN A 958 -50.02 18.43 4.61
C ASN A 958 -50.78 19.01 5.82
N GLU A 959 -50.06 19.22 6.92
CA GLU A 959 -50.58 19.78 8.17
C GLU A 959 -50.89 21.30 8.07
N LEU A 960 -50.58 21.91 6.93
CA LEU A 960 -50.78 23.34 6.63
C LEU A 960 -51.81 23.56 5.51
N LYS A 961 -52.56 22.52 5.10
CA LYS A 961 -53.50 22.57 3.96
C LYS A 961 -54.54 23.69 4.06
N ASP A 962 -55.00 24.00 5.28
CA ASP A 962 -56.05 24.99 5.54
C ASP A 962 -55.49 26.38 5.91
N ARG A 963 -54.16 26.55 5.92
CA ARG A 963 -53.51 27.84 6.23
C ARG A 963 -53.79 28.84 5.11
N GLN A 964 -54.12 30.08 5.50
CA GLN A 964 -54.17 31.22 4.58
C GLN A 964 -52.77 31.81 4.42
N TRP A 965 -52.27 31.85 3.18
CA TRP A 965 -50.92 32.30 2.85
C TRP A 965 -50.92 33.76 2.42
N GLN A 966 -50.00 34.56 2.95
CA GLN A 966 -49.83 35.95 2.52
C GLN A 966 -48.91 36.03 1.28
N PRO A 967 -49.13 36.97 0.34
CA PRO A 967 -48.20 37.20 -0.75
C PRO A 967 -46.82 37.59 -0.19
N HIS A 968 -45.76 36.90 -0.64
CA HIS A 968 -44.37 37.13 -0.22
C HIS A 968 -44.07 36.88 1.26
N GLU A 969 -44.81 35.97 1.90
CA GLU A 969 -44.54 35.56 3.29
C GLU A 969 -43.23 34.77 3.38
N SER A 970 -42.24 35.31 4.12
CA SER A 970 -40.97 34.64 4.41
C SER A 970 -41.11 33.76 5.65
N LEU A 971 -40.83 32.47 5.52
CA LEU A 971 -41.05 31.49 6.59
C LEU A 971 -39.82 30.61 6.82
N ASN A 972 -39.59 30.24 8.08
CA ASN A 972 -38.59 29.24 8.44
C ASN A 972 -39.05 27.87 7.95
N CYS A 973 -38.27 27.29 7.06
CA CYS A 973 -38.44 25.97 6.50
C CYS A 973 -37.32 25.05 6.95
N ARG A 974 -37.59 23.74 7.01
CA ARG A 974 -36.56 22.70 7.12
C ARG A 974 -36.82 21.53 6.19
N ILE A 975 -35.74 20.93 5.69
CA ILE A 975 -35.82 19.63 5.01
C ILE A 975 -35.87 18.53 6.07
N ALA A 976 -36.82 17.60 5.95
CA ALA A 976 -36.95 16.45 6.83
C ALA A 976 -37.30 15.19 6.03
N ILE A 977 -37.27 14.03 6.69
CA ILE A 977 -37.88 12.79 6.20
C ILE A 977 -39.18 12.56 6.97
N GLU A 978 -40.23 12.13 6.27
CA GLU A 978 -41.44 11.62 6.93
C GLU A 978 -41.10 10.36 7.74
N ALA A 979 -41.11 10.51 9.07
CA ALA A 979 -40.70 9.45 9.99
C ALA A 979 -41.85 8.53 10.40
N ASN A 980 -43.11 8.88 10.09
CA ASN A 980 -44.27 8.07 10.47
C ASN A 980 -44.44 6.86 9.52
N PRO A 981 -44.23 5.60 9.98
CA PRO A 981 -44.34 4.41 9.12
C PRO A 981 -45.73 4.16 8.55
N GLN A 982 -46.77 4.76 9.14
CA GLN A 982 -48.15 4.67 8.67
C GLN A 982 -48.50 5.76 7.65
N SER A 983 -47.61 6.73 7.41
CA SER A 983 -47.82 7.78 6.41
C SER A 983 -47.67 7.22 4.99
N PRO A 984 -48.54 7.57 4.03
CA PRO A 984 -48.39 7.14 2.64
C PRO A 984 -47.16 7.75 1.95
N ILE A 985 -46.54 8.75 2.59
CA ILE A 985 -45.28 9.37 2.16
C ILE A 985 -44.12 9.03 3.10
N TYR A 986 -44.23 7.95 3.89
CA TYR A 986 -43.14 7.45 4.73
C TYR A 986 -41.84 7.35 3.93
N ASP A 987 -40.73 7.75 4.56
CA ASP A 987 -39.39 7.74 3.98
C ASP A 987 -39.22 8.69 2.77
N LYS A 988 -40.16 9.62 2.55
CA LYS A 988 -40.02 10.70 1.55
C LYS A 988 -39.44 11.96 2.19
N ARG A 989 -38.62 12.68 1.40
CA ARG A 989 -38.16 14.02 1.77
C ARG A 989 -39.32 15.00 1.74
N VAL A 990 -39.50 15.73 2.81
CA VAL A 990 -40.58 16.70 2.99
C VAL A 990 -40.02 18.05 3.38
N ILE A 991 -40.78 19.12 3.10
CA ILE A 991 -40.55 20.43 3.69
C ILE A 991 -41.48 20.59 4.89
N GLN A 992 -40.89 20.95 6.02
CA GLN A 992 -41.63 21.38 7.19
C GLN A 992 -41.48 22.89 7.39
N VAL A 993 -42.56 23.55 7.77
CA VAL A 993 -42.59 24.98 8.06
C VAL A 993 -42.79 25.18 9.56
N GLN A 994 -42.04 26.10 10.14
CA GLN A 994 -42.17 26.43 11.55
C GLN A 994 -43.45 27.23 11.78
N THR A 995 -44.31 26.74 12.67
CA THR A 995 -45.51 27.44 13.14
C THR A 995 -45.53 27.45 14.68
N GLY A 996 -45.18 28.59 15.28
CA GLY A 996 -44.91 28.67 16.71
C GLY A 996 -43.69 27.81 17.09
N ASP A 997 -43.84 26.98 18.13
CA ASP A 997 -42.78 26.09 18.61
C ASP A 997 -42.74 24.72 17.88
N GLN A 998 -43.60 24.51 16.89
CA GLN A 998 -43.74 23.23 16.19
C GLN A 998 -43.40 23.32 14.71
N TRP A 999 -42.81 22.24 14.19
CA TRP A 999 -42.58 22.04 12.76
C TRP A 999 -43.72 21.24 12.17
N LYS A 1000 -44.40 21.80 11.16
CA LYS A 1000 -45.52 21.16 10.49
C LYS A 1000 -45.18 20.80 9.06
N ASN A 1001 -45.57 19.60 8.63
CA ASN A 1001 -45.37 19.11 7.28
C ASN A 1001 -46.18 19.92 6.26
N MET A 1002 -45.50 20.44 5.23
CA MET A 1002 -46.12 21.18 4.12
C MET A 1002 -46.36 20.27 2.91
N GLY A 1003 -45.49 19.30 2.67
CA GLY A 1003 -45.55 18.45 1.49
C GLY A 1003 -44.22 17.82 1.11
N VAL A 1004 -44.25 17.00 0.07
CA VAL A 1004 -43.10 16.21 -0.42
C VAL A 1004 -42.25 17.06 -1.36
N VAL A 1005 -40.93 16.99 -1.22
CA VAL A 1005 -39.98 17.62 -2.16
C VAL A 1005 -40.16 16.96 -3.54
N HIS A 1006 -40.33 17.77 -4.58
CA HIS A 1006 -40.53 17.26 -5.94
C HIS A 1006 -39.32 16.43 -6.38
N ASN A 1007 -39.55 15.40 -7.19
CA ASN A 1007 -38.48 14.48 -7.58
C ASN A 1007 -37.33 15.17 -8.35
N ASP A 1008 -37.59 16.25 -9.09
CA ASP A 1008 -36.57 17.02 -9.80
C ASP A 1008 -36.07 18.27 -9.05
N ALA A 1009 -36.47 18.46 -7.79
CA ALA A 1009 -35.99 19.59 -6.99
C ALA A 1009 -34.58 19.31 -6.43
N ALA A 1010 -33.81 20.37 -6.22
CA ALA A 1010 -32.49 20.27 -5.62
C ALA A 1010 -32.56 19.66 -4.21
N TYR A 1011 -31.59 18.80 -3.90
CA TYR A 1011 -31.46 18.20 -2.58
C TYR A 1011 -30.48 18.99 -1.75
N MET A 1012 -30.93 19.40 -0.56
CA MET A 1012 -30.04 19.81 0.51
C MET A 1012 -30.03 18.73 1.59
N PRO A 1013 -29.00 18.67 2.44
CA PRO A 1013 -28.93 17.68 3.52
C PRO A 1013 -30.18 17.68 4.40
N ILE A 1014 -30.63 16.50 4.83
CA ILE A 1014 -31.75 16.36 5.77
C ILE A 1014 -31.42 17.12 7.06
N GLY A 1015 -32.36 17.94 7.54
CA GLY A 1015 -32.20 18.81 8.71
C GLY A 1015 -31.79 20.25 8.35
N SER A 1016 -31.46 20.54 7.08
CA SER A 1016 -31.15 21.90 6.63
C SER A 1016 -32.33 22.84 6.89
N GLN A 1017 -32.06 24.00 7.49
CA GLN A 1017 -33.03 25.03 7.79
C GLN A 1017 -32.74 26.29 6.98
N PHE A 1018 -33.76 26.99 6.53
CA PHE A 1018 -33.61 28.20 5.72
C PHE A 1018 -34.90 29.01 5.75
N ILE A 1019 -34.80 30.30 5.45
CA ILE A 1019 -35.97 31.14 5.18
C ILE A 1019 -36.32 31.03 3.69
N ALA A 1020 -37.59 30.82 3.39
CA ALA A 1020 -38.08 30.83 2.02
C ALA A 1020 -39.36 31.65 1.85
N ASN A 1021 -39.46 32.30 0.69
CA ASN A 1021 -40.70 32.90 0.21
C ASN A 1021 -41.53 31.83 -0.50
N ILE A 1022 -42.73 31.58 -0.01
CA ILE A 1022 -43.57 30.47 -0.47
C ILE A 1022 -44.56 30.95 -1.54
N HIS A 1023 -44.44 30.41 -2.75
CA HIS A 1023 -45.32 30.71 -3.89
C HIS A 1023 -46.17 29.50 -4.25
N ILE A 1024 -47.42 29.47 -3.78
CA ILE A 1024 -48.37 28.39 -4.08
C ILE A 1024 -48.89 28.51 -5.51
N SER A 1025 -48.92 27.39 -6.23
CA SER A 1025 -49.42 27.35 -7.60
C SER A 1025 -50.92 27.65 -7.67
N ALA A 1026 -51.39 28.14 -8.82
CA ALA A 1026 -52.82 28.39 -9.05
C ALA A 1026 -53.70 27.14 -8.83
N SER A 1027 -53.13 25.94 -9.01
CA SER A 1027 -53.81 24.67 -8.80
C SER A 1027 -53.91 24.26 -7.32
N LYS A 1028 -53.15 24.92 -6.43
CA LYS A 1028 -52.98 24.60 -5.00
C LYS A 1028 -52.48 23.18 -4.71
N LYS A 1029 -51.87 22.52 -5.69
CA LYS A 1029 -51.30 21.16 -5.54
C LYS A 1029 -49.79 21.17 -5.25
N ASP A 1030 -49.14 22.29 -5.55
CA ASP A 1030 -47.69 22.46 -5.51
C ASP A 1030 -47.32 23.90 -5.13
N ALA A 1031 -46.08 24.10 -4.68
CA ALA A 1031 -45.52 25.40 -4.35
C ALA A 1031 -44.02 25.47 -4.72
N ASP A 1032 -43.58 26.65 -5.13
CA ASP A 1032 -42.16 26.98 -5.28
C ASP A 1032 -41.70 27.78 -4.06
N LEU A 1033 -40.62 27.32 -3.42
CA LEU A 1033 -40.00 27.97 -2.27
C LEU A 1033 -38.73 28.67 -2.75
N ALA A 1034 -38.77 29.99 -2.86
CA ALA A 1034 -37.59 30.80 -3.19
C ALA A 1034 -36.75 31.00 -1.93
N ILE A 1035 -35.53 30.45 -1.92
CA ILE A 1035 -34.69 30.36 -0.73
C ILE A 1035 -33.89 31.66 -0.55
N ASP A 1036 -33.91 32.22 0.66
CA ASP A 1036 -32.92 33.20 1.07
C ASP A 1036 -31.62 32.48 1.43
N ARG A 1037 -30.70 32.42 0.46
CA ARG A 1037 -29.42 31.71 0.57
C ARG A 1037 -28.57 32.17 1.76
N SER A 1038 -28.75 33.41 2.23
CA SER A 1038 -28.00 33.94 3.37
C SER A 1038 -28.43 33.32 4.72
N THR A 1039 -29.60 32.68 4.74
CA THR A 1039 -30.22 32.12 5.95
C THR A 1039 -30.08 30.60 6.06
N LEU A 1040 -29.45 29.94 5.07
CA LEU A 1040 -29.23 28.50 5.10
C LEU A 1040 -28.37 28.14 6.31
N LYS A 1041 -28.91 27.26 7.16
CA LYS A 1041 -28.25 26.60 8.27
C LYS A 1041 -28.25 25.11 8.01
N LEU A 1042 -27.08 24.53 7.79
CA LEU A 1042 -26.96 23.08 7.70
C LEU A 1042 -27.11 22.44 9.09
N PRO A 1043 -27.57 21.18 9.15
CA PRO A 1043 -27.58 20.43 10.40
C PRO A 1043 -26.14 20.26 10.87
N GLU A 1044 -25.88 20.54 12.15
CA GLU A 1044 -24.54 20.41 12.73
C GLU A 1044 -23.96 19.02 12.43
N ILE A 1045 -22.74 19.02 11.91
CA ILE A 1045 -21.93 17.82 11.82
C ILE A 1045 -21.24 17.72 13.18
N TRP A 1046 -21.68 16.79 14.01
CA TRP A 1046 -20.97 16.47 15.24
C TRP A 1046 -19.68 15.73 14.87
N HIS A 1047 -18.55 16.27 15.32
CA HIS A 1047 -17.24 15.63 15.20
C HIS A 1047 -16.91 15.02 16.57
N GLY A 1048 -16.57 13.74 16.66
CA GLY A 1048 -16.15 13.10 17.92
C GLY A 1048 -17.20 12.20 18.59
N LEU A 1049 -16.73 11.39 19.54
CA LEU A 1049 -17.54 10.47 20.35
C LEU A 1049 -18.76 11.20 20.94
N SER A 1050 -19.92 10.55 20.97
CA SER A 1050 -21.14 11.17 21.54
C SER A 1050 -20.90 11.66 22.99
N PRO A 1051 -21.60 12.70 23.47
CA PRO A 1051 -21.44 13.22 24.84
C PRO A 1051 -21.58 12.15 25.94
N GLU A 1052 -22.43 11.15 25.72
CA GLU A 1052 -22.59 9.98 26.59
C GLU A 1052 -21.34 9.10 26.63
N ARG A 1053 -20.62 9.00 25.51
CA ARG A 1053 -19.40 8.19 25.36
C ARG A 1053 -18.14 8.94 25.76
N VAL A 1054 -18.08 10.27 25.59
CA VAL A 1054 -17.03 11.11 26.20
C VAL A 1054 -17.06 10.97 27.73
N LYS A 1055 -18.25 10.82 28.33
CA LYS A 1055 -18.42 10.50 29.76
C LYS A 1055 -17.89 9.13 30.18
N GLU A 1056 -17.83 8.17 29.26
CA GLU A 1056 -17.32 6.81 29.52
C GLU A 1056 -15.81 6.69 29.26
N VAL A 1057 -15.29 7.43 28.28
CA VAL A 1057 -13.89 7.36 27.83
C VAL A 1057 -12.97 8.30 28.62
N VAL A 1058 -13.46 9.47 29.02
CA VAL A 1058 -12.77 10.34 29.98
C VAL A 1058 -13.31 9.98 31.36
N ASN A 1059 -12.44 9.54 32.28
CA ASN A 1059 -12.84 9.26 33.66
C ASN A 1059 -13.19 10.58 34.38
N LEU A 1060 -14.33 11.16 34.02
CA LEU A 1060 -14.82 12.43 34.51
C LEU A 1060 -14.93 12.41 36.03
N ASP A 1061 -15.18 11.24 36.63
CA ASP A 1061 -15.23 10.98 38.09
C ASP A 1061 -13.95 11.41 38.82
N ALA A 1062 -12.79 11.45 38.14
CA ALA A 1062 -11.53 11.98 38.69
C ALA A 1062 -11.42 13.52 38.63
N ILE A 1063 -12.18 14.20 37.77
CA ILE A 1063 -12.10 15.65 37.45
C ILE A 1063 -13.30 16.43 38.05
N VAL A 1064 -14.28 15.71 38.62
CA VAL A 1064 -15.61 16.19 39.03
C VAL A 1064 -15.70 17.41 39.96
N PRO A 1065 -14.82 17.66 40.94
CA PRO A 1065 -15.14 18.67 41.95
C PRO A 1065 -15.24 20.10 41.38
N GLN A 1066 -14.36 20.46 40.44
CA GLN A 1066 -14.33 21.78 39.82
C GLN A 1066 -15.40 21.91 38.72
N LEU A 1067 -15.59 20.86 37.92
CA LEU A 1067 -16.57 20.82 36.84
C LEU A 1067 -18.03 20.85 37.36
N LYS A 1068 -18.32 20.21 38.51
CA LYS A 1068 -19.67 20.25 39.11
C LYS A 1068 -20.07 21.66 39.56
N GLU A 1069 -19.14 22.48 40.02
CA GLU A 1069 -19.45 23.86 40.42
C GLU A 1069 -19.66 24.77 39.21
N ALA A 1070 -18.90 24.57 38.13
CA ALA A 1070 -19.07 25.27 36.85
C ALA A 1070 -20.40 24.89 36.15
N ILE A 1071 -20.75 23.59 36.13
CA ILE A 1071 -22.00 23.05 35.58
C ILE A 1071 -23.21 23.53 36.41
N ALA A 1072 -23.12 23.51 37.74
CA ALA A 1072 -24.20 23.99 38.61
C ALA A 1072 -24.49 25.49 38.43
N LYS A 1073 -23.46 26.31 38.12
CA LYS A 1073 -23.64 27.74 37.78
C LYS A 1073 -24.16 27.95 36.34
N ALA A 1074 -23.85 27.06 35.39
CA ALA A 1074 -24.28 27.17 34.00
C ALA A 1074 -25.74 26.72 33.75
N VAL A 1075 -26.22 25.72 34.49
CA VAL A 1075 -27.60 25.19 34.37
C VAL A 1075 -28.68 26.25 34.71
N ALA A 1076 -28.32 27.33 35.41
CA ALA A 1076 -29.23 28.43 35.71
C ALA A 1076 -29.59 29.33 34.50
N ASN A 1077 -28.82 29.28 33.38
CA ASN A 1077 -28.95 30.26 32.29
C ASN A 1077 -29.14 29.67 30.88
N GLN A 1078 -29.32 28.34 30.71
CA GLN A 1078 -29.44 27.67 29.40
C GLN A 1078 -28.44 28.18 28.33
N PRO A 1079 -27.12 28.14 28.58
CA PRO A 1079 -26.14 28.59 27.59
C PRO A 1079 -26.16 27.71 26.34
N THR A 1080 -25.86 28.33 25.20
CA THR A 1080 -25.58 27.62 23.95
C THR A 1080 -24.32 26.76 24.09
N ILE A 1081 -24.21 25.65 23.36
CA ILE A 1081 -23.05 24.73 23.46
C ILE A 1081 -21.73 25.44 23.12
N THR A 1082 -21.77 26.49 22.29
CA THR A 1082 -20.64 27.39 22.02
C THR A 1082 -20.12 28.07 23.29
N GLU A 1083 -21.02 28.52 24.17
CA GLU A 1083 -20.65 29.14 25.46
C GLU A 1083 -20.16 28.10 26.47
N PHE A 1084 -20.66 26.86 26.41
CA PHE A 1084 -20.18 25.75 27.24
C PHE A 1084 -18.74 25.35 26.89
N VAL A 1085 -18.42 25.25 25.60
CA VAL A 1085 -17.09 24.87 25.10
C VAL A 1085 -16.08 25.99 25.29
N ALA A 1086 -16.45 27.25 25.02
CA ALA A 1086 -15.57 28.40 25.29
C ALA A 1086 -15.12 28.44 26.76
N LYS A 1087 -16.02 28.07 27.68
CA LYS A 1087 -15.72 28.01 29.11
C LYS A 1087 -14.83 26.83 29.52
N LEU A 1088 -14.97 25.68 28.87
CA LEU A 1088 -14.07 24.53 29.05
C LEU A 1088 -12.66 24.82 28.52
N THR A 1089 -12.55 25.60 27.45
CA THR A 1089 -11.26 26.07 26.91
C THR A 1089 -10.62 27.14 27.80
N GLU A 1090 -11.40 28.05 28.41
CA GLU A 1090 -10.89 29.02 29.41
C GLU A 1090 -10.40 28.37 30.71
N GLU A 1091 -10.97 27.23 31.13
CA GLU A 1091 -10.60 26.52 32.36
C GLU A 1091 -9.44 25.51 32.17
N ASN A 1092 -8.81 25.48 30.99
CA ASN A 1092 -7.59 24.72 30.67
C ASN A 1092 -7.68 23.19 30.92
N VAL A 1093 -8.84 22.59 30.63
CA VAL A 1093 -9.10 21.15 30.86
C VAL A 1093 -8.55 20.24 29.74
N GLY A 1094 -7.50 20.66 29.03
CA GLY A 1094 -6.86 19.91 27.94
C GLY A 1094 -7.75 19.55 26.75
N LEU A 1095 -8.67 20.45 26.39
CA LEU A 1095 -9.48 20.36 25.17
C LEU A 1095 -9.27 21.61 24.33
N LYS A 1096 -8.50 21.50 23.23
CA LYS A 1096 -8.41 22.54 22.20
C LYS A 1096 -9.55 22.38 21.18
N ALA A 1097 -10.58 23.20 21.31
CA ALA A 1097 -11.62 23.34 20.29
C ALA A 1097 -11.25 24.47 19.32
N GLN A 1098 -11.17 24.20 18.00
CA GLN A 1098 -11.21 25.27 17.00
C GLN A 1098 -12.66 25.50 16.58
N VAL A 1099 -13.16 26.71 16.81
CA VAL A 1099 -14.42 27.19 16.24
C VAL A 1099 -14.09 27.89 14.92
N GLN A 1100 -14.39 27.26 13.79
CA GLN A 1100 -14.25 27.93 12.49
C GLN A 1100 -15.33 29.00 12.33
N THR A 1101 -14.93 30.26 12.58
CA THR A 1101 -15.81 31.43 12.50
C THR A 1101 -15.76 32.08 11.11
N ARG A 1102 -16.20 31.36 10.07
CA ARG A 1102 -16.66 31.95 8.79
C ARG A 1102 -17.80 31.15 8.18
N GLY A 1103 -18.93 31.15 8.89
CA GLY A 1103 -20.30 31.08 8.36
C GLY A 1103 -20.61 30.04 7.29
N ARG A 1104 -21.00 28.82 7.70
CA ARG A 1104 -22.20 28.07 7.25
C ARG A 1104 -22.27 26.63 7.78
N ILE A 1105 -21.20 26.13 8.38
CA ILE A 1105 -21.20 24.93 9.23
C ILE A 1105 -20.68 25.34 10.61
N ASN A 1106 -21.56 25.34 11.62
CA ASN A 1106 -21.13 25.39 13.01
C ASN A 1106 -20.65 23.99 13.39
N GLY A 1107 -19.39 23.69 13.10
CA GLY A 1107 -18.72 22.47 13.54
C GLY A 1107 -17.80 22.79 14.71
N ILE A 1108 -17.86 21.98 15.76
CA ILE A 1108 -16.75 21.85 16.71
C ILE A 1108 -15.90 20.72 16.16
N THR A 1109 -14.78 21.02 15.51
CA THR A 1109 -13.79 19.97 15.23
C THR A 1109 -13.14 19.63 16.56
N TYR A 1110 -13.47 18.47 17.11
CA TYR A 1110 -12.55 17.82 18.03
C TYR A 1110 -11.40 17.34 17.15
N LEU A 1111 -10.37 18.18 17.06
CA LEU A 1111 -9.06 17.58 17.00
C LEU A 1111 -9.00 16.73 18.26
N TYR A 1112 -8.82 15.42 18.14
CA TYR A 1112 -7.95 14.76 19.10
C TYR A 1112 -6.55 15.35 18.84
N ASP A 1113 -6.41 16.63 19.18
CA ASP A 1113 -5.16 17.17 19.65
C ASP A 1113 -4.98 16.41 20.95
N TRP A 1114 -3.96 15.56 21.04
CA TRP A 1114 -3.54 15.03 22.33
C TRP A 1114 -2.86 16.14 23.14
N SER A 1115 -3.51 17.30 23.22
CA SER A 1115 -3.12 18.44 24.01
C SER A 1115 -3.90 18.37 25.33
N LEU A 1116 -3.46 17.48 26.22
CA LEU A 1116 -3.64 17.68 27.65
C LEU A 1116 -2.28 18.15 28.16
N ASP A 1117 -2.24 19.39 28.65
CA ASP A 1117 -1.13 19.99 29.41
C ASP A 1117 -0.65 19.08 30.55
#